data_AF-A0A6I9RJQ1-F1
#
_entry.id   AF-A0A6I9RJQ1-F1
#
_cell.length_a   1.000
_cell.length_b   1.000
_cell.length_c   1.000
_cell.angle_alpha   90.00
_cell.angle_beta   90.00
_cell.angle_gamma   90.00
#
_symmetry.space_group_name_H-M   'P 1'
#
loop_
_entity.id
_entity.type
_entity.pdbx_description
1 polymer ?
#
loop_
_entity_poly.entity_id
_entity_poly.type
_entity_poly.pdbx_seq_one_letter_code
_entity_poly.pdbx_strand_id
1 'polypeptide(L)'
;MASEFGGGDDSNVSLFEGMVLFSPSDLSPPPEPSPSPPPQAVSPPPPPPPSHSQPLDEDLFSDLTLQTPQPLSPDPPPTAPAPADSHPLHPPPSRQISRKKKRAVRIGYARDAAAAPDDPPSPLPGPLPFSAGEPAVIAATPSPAELSPPSPLEIDSCQHHAIPELPDQSRGESDDKSSDSILEEDKDQDKDLRSVEEEIVPSADWASTKDDALGIEEKLELVRARISKKLDLLRQKLASVAAERKELVRRRRKAAESVNFASERYRELEKELEEACEAEDFERAERVSESLVAVEKEKDELLIRLREVEMECDSVESKMQEMLESQIVAEEEGAVLLEQFAKDAADSAALVLKNAEDTSSKKLEEWQSLMESLEIKKLEVEIESCLTSEARLGLEHAIDSLVEDDKKEKEMLKRKGDILAKELDELLTLVRLKEAEIAENNSQIQEVESRISNVVTEFHETQSSIDSKHDNLQATLLKVESESEALLVKKKEIDEFMYLAEQKRLKLIELASVSAGEAKTCLDLVGLRKSLASSFLKSREDKARLAKTEEKILEDIQILKQQISGSRTTLQELSSSRASIEEDIVSFKQRIGFIDKRGPELEAEKKVAAAARNFKEAGRIAAEAKTLNIEKEDLQNRMEKAVSELEKLEKEIKCILDQIQESEVLISQKEKEAAMTSFKRLQLVAAAARAERAAALEMGDEEEGDILLKEAESAECKTRELQEAYDLKSDNNEKTLDQFVSIASIANLAGQHLTEMASSLKLPVASG
;
A
#
# COMPACT_ATOMS: atom_id res chain seq x y z
N MET A 1 80.36 -20.82 78.73
CA MET A 1 80.41 -20.96 77.26
C MET A 1 79.13 -20.31 76.76
N ALA A 2 79.10 -19.00 76.48
CA ALA A 2 79.80 -18.25 75.42
C ALA A 2 79.07 -18.40 74.07
N SER A 3 78.77 -17.34 73.29
CA SER A 3 79.01 -15.88 73.44
C SER A 3 78.12 -15.12 72.40
N GLU A 4 77.48 -13.98 72.71
CA GLU A 4 77.83 -12.56 72.31
C GLU A 4 77.85 -12.29 70.77
N PHE A 5 77.51 -11.12 70.17
CA PHE A 5 76.87 -9.81 70.51
C PHE A 5 76.41 -9.16 69.15
N GLY A 6 75.65 -8.06 68.99
CA GLY A 6 74.84 -7.22 69.89
C GLY A 6 74.88 -5.70 69.52
N GLY A 7 73.73 -5.10 69.13
CA GLY A 7 73.57 -3.68 68.70
C GLY A 7 73.60 -3.48 67.17
N GLY A 8 72.95 -2.50 66.52
CA GLY A 8 72.62 -1.10 66.88
C GLY A 8 73.22 -0.19 65.78
N ASP A 9 72.75 1.01 65.43
CA ASP A 9 71.60 1.81 65.91
C ASP A 9 71.19 2.83 64.79
N ASP A 10 70.33 3.79 65.13
CA ASP A 10 69.53 4.69 64.29
C ASP A 10 70.27 5.77 63.43
N SER A 11 69.49 6.34 62.50
CA SER A 11 69.45 7.77 62.10
C SER A 11 70.26 8.37 60.91
N ASN A 12 69.52 9.22 60.18
CA ASN A 12 69.80 10.64 59.85
C ASN A 12 70.49 11.13 58.55
N VAL A 13 69.94 12.29 58.10
CA VAL A 13 70.43 13.37 57.21
C VAL A 13 70.95 13.02 55.80
N SER A 14 70.29 13.48 54.72
CA SER A 14 70.42 14.82 54.08
C SER A 14 71.66 14.87 53.14
N LEU A 15 72.13 15.94 52.47
CA LEU A 15 71.85 17.38 52.44
C LEU A 15 72.34 17.94 51.08
N PHE A 16 71.49 18.65 50.31
CA PHE A 16 71.93 19.67 49.31
C PHE A 16 72.76 19.10 48.10
N GLU A 17 73.19 19.80 47.03
CA GLU A 17 72.86 21.10 46.38
C GLU A 17 73.54 21.16 44.99
N GLY A 18 73.09 22.07 44.10
CA GLY A 18 73.98 22.89 43.26
C GLY A 18 74.78 22.28 42.09
N MET A 19 74.19 22.36 40.89
CA MET A 19 74.70 23.16 39.74
C MET A 19 76.12 22.98 39.12
N VAL A 20 76.11 23.01 37.76
CA VAL A 20 77.09 23.62 36.81
C VAL A 20 78.18 22.75 36.10
N LEU A 21 77.96 22.64 34.78
CA LEU A 21 78.85 22.47 33.58
C LEU A 21 80.37 22.18 33.71
N PHE A 22 80.89 21.34 32.80
CA PHE A 22 81.56 21.78 31.53
C PHE A 22 81.91 20.60 30.57
N SER A 23 82.10 20.91 29.27
CA SER A 23 82.53 20.02 28.14
C SER A 23 84.09 19.98 28.00
N PRO A 24 84.80 19.42 26.95
CA PRO A 24 84.43 19.21 25.52
C PRO A 24 85.02 17.95 24.77
N SER A 25 84.77 17.91 23.42
CA SER A 25 85.36 17.28 22.19
C SER A 25 86.52 16.24 22.22
N ASP A 26 86.94 15.53 21.15
CA ASP A 26 86.80 15.57 19.65
C ASP A 26 86.62 14.13 19.05
N LEU A 27 86.30 13.83 17.76
CA LEU A 27 87.03 14.00 16.47
C LEU A 27 86.14 13.73 15.21
N SER A 28 86.66 13.93 13.98
CA SER A 28 85.86 14.20 12.75
C SER A 28 86.43 13.58 11.39
N PRO A 29 86.13 14.03 10.11
CA PRO A 29 85.41 13.18 9.09
C PRO A 29 86.04 12.81 7.68
N PRO A 30 85.68 13.40 6.48
CA PRO A 30 85.13 12.69 5.29
C PRO A 30 86.00 12.75 3.98
N PRO A 31 85.49 12.42 2.75
CA PRO A 31 84.83 13.38 1.78
C PRO A 31 83.63 12.79 0.93
N GLU A 32 82.63 13.51 0.39
CA GLU A 32 82.50 14.51 -0.74
C GLU A 32 82.53 13.95 -2.20
N PRO A 33 82.03 14.62 -3.31
CA PRO A 33 81.74 16.06 -3.55
C PRO A 33 80.41 16.46 -4.31
N SER A 34 80.27 17.73 -4.75
CA SER A 34 79.11 18.39 -5.44
C SER A 34 79.45 19.12 -6.77
N PRO A 35 78.46 19.74 -7.48
CA PRO A 35 78.33 21.24 -7.63
C PRO A 35 76.84 21.78 -7.78
N SER A 36 76.40 23.06 -7.77
CA SER A 36 76.93 24.48 -7.74
C SER A 36 77.01 25.25 -9.09
N PRO A 37 76.79 26.60 -9.24
CA PRO A 37 76.15 27.70 -8.43
C PRO A 37 75.22 28.68 -9.30
N PRO A 38 74.91 29.99 -8.97
CA PRO A 38 73.92 30.88 -9.67
C PRO A 38 74.50 32.11 -10.48
N PRO A 39 73.71 33.17 -10.88
CA PRO A 39 74.02 34.52 -10.30
C PRO A 39 72.95 35.67 -10.18
N GLN A 40 73.10 36.49 -9.10
CA GLN A 40 72.93 37.99 -8.97
C GLN A 40 71.53 38.67 -9.16
N ALA A 41 71.20 39.93 -8.73
CA ALA A 41 71.78 41.04 -7.89
C ALA A 41 70.59 41.78 -7.14
N VAL A 42 70.43 43.08 -6.73
CA VAL A 42 71.03 44.46 -6.87
C VAL A 42 70.69 45.30 -5.58
N SER A 43 71.14 46.56 -5.35
CA SER A 43 70.95 47.34 -4.07
C SER A 43 70.82 48.93 -4.19
N PRO A 44 71.14 49.83 -3.20
CA PRO A 44 70.22 50.89 -2.67
C PRO A 44 70.75 52.36 -2.64
N PRO A 45 70.10 53.35 -1.97
CA PRO A 45 70.69 54.03 -0.76
C PRO A 45 69.69 54.62 0.31
N PRO A 46 70.14 55.19 1.48
CA PRO A 46 69.29 55.38 2.68
C PRO A 46 69.29 56.81 3.35
N PRO A 47 69.04 57.05 4.67
CA PRO A 47 67.98 57.97 5.19
C PRO A 47 68.55 59.17 6.00
N PRO A 48 67.83 59.83 6.97
CA PRO A 48 67.99 59.46 8.41
C PRO A 48 66.70 59.71 9.31
N PRO A 49 66.61 60.41 10.50
CA PRO A 49 65.53 60.24 11.52
C PRO A 49 64.77 61.59 11.82
N PRO A 50 64.26 62.03 13.03
CA PRO A 50 64.08 61.45 14.39
C PRO A 50 62.77 61.84 15.18
N SER A 51 62.77 61.64 16.51
CA SER A 51 62.01 62.33 17.61
C SER A 51 60.58 61.94 18.06
N HIS A 52 60.51 61.03 19.07
CA HIS A 52 59.58 60.95 20.25
C HIS A 52 58.04 60.86 20.06
N SER A 53 57.23 60.14 20.87
CA SER A 53 57.45 59.19 22.00
C SER A 53 56.18 58.37 22.40
N GLN A 54 56.35 57.08 22.75
CA GLN A 54 55.74 56.20 23.82
C GLN A 54 54.39 56.53 24.55
N PRO A 55 53.73 55.55 25.24
CA PRO A 55 53.59 54.09 25.02
C PRO A 55 52.15 53.53 25.36
N LEU A 56 52.05 52.23 25.69
CA LEU A 56 50.92 51.47 26.31
C LEU A 56 50.63 51.93 27.77
N ASP A 57 49.61 51.47 28.53
CA ASP A 57 48.87 50.18 28.52
C ASP A 57 47.44 50.28 29.12
N GLU A 58 46.74 49.15 29.30
CA GLU A 58 45.40 49.05 29.91
C GLU A 58 45.39 49.30 31.43
N ASP A 59 44.30 49.89 31.94
CA ASP A 59 43.90 49.80 33.35
C ASP A 59 42.38 50.03 33.47
N LEU A 60 41.63 49.08 34.02
CA LEU A 60 40.17 49.12 34.08
C LEU A 60 39.66 48.86 35.51
N PHE A 61 38.87 49.82 36.02
CA PHE A 61 38.37 49.90 37.40
C PHE A 61 39.42 50.11 38.48
N SER A 62 39.60 51.37 38.88
CA SER A 62 40.08 51.71 40.22
C SER A 62 39.38 52.94 40.80
N ASP A 63 38.92 52.74 42.04
CA ASP A 63 38.51 53.68 43.08
C ASP A 63 37.18 54.47 42.97
N LEU A 64 36.53 54.56 44.13
CA LEU A 64 35.26 55.24 44.41
C LEU A 64 35.33 55.77 45.87
N THR A 65 36.04 56.87 46.07
CA THR A 65 36.25 57.51 47.38
C THR A 65 35.72 58.94 47.42
N LEU A 66 35.33 59.39 48.63
CA LEU A 66 34.64 60.66 48.88
C LEU A 66 35.58 61.67 49.55
N GLN A 67 35.51 62.97 49.20
CA GLN A 67 35.39 64.05 50.21
C GLN A 67 35.04 65.47 49.70
N THR A 68 34.30 66.14 50.60
CA THR A 68 33.80 67.53 50.74
C THR A 68 34.71 68.71 50.36
N PRO A 69 34.11 69.93 50.21
CA PRO A 69 34.31 70.94 51.27
C PRO A 69 33.05 71.77 51.71
N GLN A 70 33.19 72.46 52.85
CA GLN A 70 32.25 73.42 53.50
C GLN A 70 32.74 74.89 53.25
N PRO A 71 32.32 76.01 53.94
CA PRO A 71 31.31 76.25 55.01
C PRO A 71 30.37 77.49 54.85
N LEU A 72 29.34 77.62 55.72
CA LEU A 72 29.01 78.82 56.56
C LEU A 72 27.68 78.62 57.37
N SER A 73 27.43 79.46 58.40
CA SER A 73 26.48 79.27 59.53
C SER A 73 25.70 80.60 59.85
N PRO A 74 24.89 80.82 60.95
CA PRO A 74 24.58 79.99 62.15
C PRO A 74 23.13 80.04 62.78
N ASP A 75 22.92 79.23 63.85
CA ASP A 75 22.10 79.46 65.10
C ASP A 75 20.54 79.53 65.15
N PRO A 76 19.85 79.26 66.31
CA PRO A 76 20.07 78.20 67.35
C PRO A 76 18.71 77.52 67.86
N PRO A 77 18.38 77.20 69.17
CA PRO A 77 17.62 75.97 69.57
C PRO A 77 16.32 76.26 70.42
N PRO A 78 15.80 75.43 71.39
CA PRO A 78 15.84 73.97 71.72
C PRO A 78 14.40 73.32 71.72
N THR A 79 14.09 72.05 72.08
CA THR A 79 14.07 71.39 73.43
C THR A 79 13.49 69.94 73.34
N ALA A 80 13.75 69.07 74.32
CA ALA A 80 13.22 67.69 74.49
C ALA A 80 12.05 67.62 75.54
N PRO A 81 11.49 66.47 76.03
CA PRO A 81 11.77 65.04 75.81
C PRO A 81 10.51 64.13 75.59
N ALA A 82 10.67 62.80 75.78
CA ALA A 82 9.71 61.68 75.59
C ALA A 82 8.80 61.40 76.85
N PRO A 83 8.05 60.27 77.05
CA PRO A 83 7.90 59.00 76.28
C PRO A 83 6.49 58.33 76.24
N ALA A 84 6.45 57.07 75.75
CA ALA A 84 5.57 55.92 76.12
C ALA A 84 4.14 55.71 75.53
N ASP A 85 4.04 54.63 74.74
CA ASP A 85 3.05 53.51 74.71
C ASP A 85 1.51 53.62 74.59
N SER A 86 0.99 52.58 73.90
CA SER A 86 -0.33 51.90 73.99
C SER A 86 -1.51 52.29 73.06
N HIS A 87 -2.28 51.25 72.68
CA HIS A 87 -3.54 51.23 71.90
C HIS A 87 -4.77 51.64 72.78
N PRO A 88 -6.07 51.65 72.34
CA PRO A 88 -6.69 51.13 71.09
C PRO A 88 -7.90 51.93 70.50
N LEU A 89 -8.64 51.29 69.57
CA LEU A 89 -10.07 51.46 69.20
C LEU A 89 -10.53 52.44 68.06
N HIS A 90 -11.60 51.97 67.39
CA HIS A 90 -12.41 52.50 66.28
C HIS A 90 -13.80 53.01 66.81
N PRO A 91 -14.76 53.55 66.01
CA PRO A 91 -14.72 54.17 64.67
C PRO A 91 -15.40 55.60 64.63
N PRO A 92 -16.45 55.95 63.81
CA PRO A 92 -16.37 56.97 62.75
C PRO A 92 -17.34 58.18 62.95
N PRO A 93 -17.49 59.15 62.00
CA PRO A 93 -18.52 58.99 60.94
C PRO A 93 -18.38 59.83 59.62
N SER A 94 -19.31 59.54 58.68
CA SER A 94 -19.97 60.49 57.72
C SER A 94 -19.49 60.65 56.25
N ARG A 95 -20.32 61.36 55.46
CA ARG A 95 -20.44 61.43 53.98
C ARG A 95 -20.40 62.92 53.51
N GLN A 96 -20.33 63.34 52.23
CA GLN A 96 -21.21 63.03 51.08
C GLN A 96 -20.70 63.42 49.66
N ILE A 97 -20.82 62.45 48.73
CA ILE A 97 -21.42 62.51 47.37
C ILE A 97 -20.85 63.45 46.28
N SER A 98 -20.26 62.83 45.25
CA SER A 98 -20.22 63.20 43.81
C SER A 98 -19.59 62.02 43.00
N ARG A 99 -19.65 61.84 41.66
CA ARG A 99 -20.59 62.09 40.50
C ARG A 99 -20.00 61.23 39.33
N LYS A 100 -20.61 60.86 38.19
CA LYS A 100 -21.92 61.12 37.53
C LYS A 100 -22.52 59.82 36.90
N LYS A 101 -22.28 59.51 35.60
CA LYS A 101 -22.73 58.32 34.80
C LYS A 101 -21.88 58.19 33.49
N LYS A 102 -22.06 57.22 32.56
CA LYS A 102 -21.92 55.73 32.54
C LYS A 102 -22.38 55.20 31.13
N ARG A 103 -21.76 54.15 30.55
CA ARG A 103 -22.12 53.47 29.25
C ARG A 103 -21.89 54.30 27.95
N ALA A 104 -21.80 53.77 26.71
CA ALA A 104 -21.79 52.39 26.14
C ALA A 104 -21.20 52.32 24.69
N VAL A 105 -21.18 51.12 24.08
CA VAL A 105 -20.62 50.68 22.77
C VAL A 105 -21.63 50.80 21.60
N ARG A 106 -21.19 51.07 20.33
CA ARG A 106 -21.53 50.33 19.06
C ARG A 106 -21.22 51.03 17.71
N ILE A 107 -20.41 50.35 16.86
CA ILE A 107 -20.51 50.03 15.40
C ILE A 107 -21.17 51.01 14.40
N GLY A 108 -20.52 51.23 13.24
CA GLY A 108 -21.03 51.83 11.98
C GLY A 108 -20.27 51.31 10.73
N TYR A 109 -20.75 51.56 9.49
CA TYR A 109 -20.38 50.83 8.23
C TYR A 109 -20.09 51.70 6.98
N ALA A 110 -19.52 51.07 5.93
CA ALA A 110 -19.47 51.43 4.48
C ALA A 110 -18.35 52.41 4.01
N ARG A 111 -17.90 52.45 2.73
CA ARG A 111 -18.30 51.76 1.46
C ARG A 111 -17.14 51.68 0.42
N ASP A 112 -17.37 51.01 -0.72
CA ASP A 112 -16.43 50.65 -1.81
C ASP A 112 -16.16 51.75 -2.89
N ALA A 113 -15.04 51.63 -3.64
CA ALA A 113 -14.97 51.40 -5.11
C ALA A 113 -13.73 51.99 -5.88
N ALA A 114 -13.05 51.11 -6.64
CA ALA A 114 -12.36 51.26 -7.94
C ALA A 114 -11.48 52.50 -8.34
N ALA A 115 -10.19 52.24 -8.65
CA ALA A 115 -9.47 52.70 -9.89
C ALA A 115 -8.06 52.06 -10.00
N ALA A 116 -7.51 51.99 -11.23
CA ALA A 116 -6.14 51.54 -11.60
C ALA A 116 -5.32 52.77 -12.13
N PRO A 117 -4.07 52.69 -12.67
CA PRO A 117 -3.24 51.52 -13.03
C PRO A 117 -1.74 51.61 -12.66
N ASP A 118 -0.94 50.57 -12.97
CA ASP A 118 0.17 50.65 -13.96
C ASP A 118 0.82 49.28 -14.23
N ASP A 119 1.40 49.16 -15.43
CA ASP A 119 1.98 47.99 -16.12
C ASP A 119 3.06 48.57 -17.09
N PRO A 120 3.92 47.84 -17.83
CA PRO A 120 4.59 46.55 -17.66
C PRO A 120 6.15 46.83 -17.70
N PRO A 121 7.10 46.05 -18.30
CA PRO A 121 7.05 44.69 -18.84
C PRO A 121 8.25 43.76 -18.51
N SER A 122 8.08 42.50 -18.94
CA SER A 122 9.13 41.52 -19.28
C SER A 122 9.76 41.89 -20.67
N PRO A 123 10.13 41.02 -21.66
CA PRO A 123 9.93 39.57 -21.84
C PRO A 123 11.12 38.74 -22.42
N LEU A 124 10.85 37.44 -22.57
CA LEU A 124 11.49 36.49 -23.52
C LEU A 124 10.93 36.76 -24.96
N PRO A 125 11.06 35.91 -26.01
CA PRO A 125 11.90 34.71 -26.23
C PRO A 125 12.66 34.71 -27.58
N GLY A 126 13.42 33.64 -27.91
CA GLY A 126 13.93 33.39 -29.27
C GLY A 126 14.83 32.12 -29.38
N PRO A 127 14.79 31.28 -30.45
CA PRO A 127 15.25 29.88 -30.34
C PRO A 127 16.23 29.32 -31.41
N LEU A 128 16.95 28.24 -31.03
CA LEU A 128 17.51 27.14 -31.88
C LEU A 128 18.67 27.44 -32.87
N PRO A 129 19.38 26.44 -33.48
CA PRO A 129 19.43 24.97 -33.25
C PRO A 129 20.85 24.30 -33.23
N PHE A 130 20.92 22.97 -33.02
CA PHE A 130 22.01 21.99 -33.37
C PHE A 130 23.37 22.07 -32.60
N SER A 131 24.15 20.98 -32.38
CA SER A 131 24.01 19.54 -32.73
C SER A 131 24.79 18.58 -31.78
N ALA A 132 24.29 17.33 -31.66
CA ALA A 132 24.96 16.03 -31.39
C ALA A 132 26.02 15.83 -30.26
N GLY A 133 25.83 14.77 -29.44
CA GLY A 133 26.90 14.17 -28.60
C GLY A 133 26.39 13.19 -27.52
N GLU A 134 26.65 11.88 -27.69
CA GLU A 134 26.35 10.75 -26.77
C GLU A 134 27.42 9.64 -27.00
N PRO A 135 27.58 8.58 -26.17
CA PRO A 135 27.01 8.28 -24.84
C PRO A 135 28.10 7.77 -23.82
N ALA A 136 27.71 6.86 -22.89
CA ALA A 136 28.50 6.12 -21.88
C ALA A 136 28.93 6.94 -20.63
N VAL A 137 28.48 6.66 -19.39
CA VAL A 137 28.34 5.40 -18.61
C VAL A 137 29.68 4.83 -18.12
N ILE A 138 29.89 4.91 -16.80
CA ILE A 138 30.95 4.21 -16.07
C ILE A 138 30.28 3.03 -15.33
N ALA A 139 30.84 1.84 -15.45
CA ALA A 139 30.45 0.67 -14.67
C ALA A 139 31.68 0.09 -13.97
N ALA A 140 31.55 -0.26 -12.69
CA ALA A 140 32.62 -0.85 -11.89
C ALA A 140 32.07 -1.95 -10.96
N THR A 141 32.19 -3.20 -11.43
CA THR A 141 32.30 -4.43 -10.62
C THR A 141 33.44 -4.30 -9.58
N PRO A 142 33.44 -5.04 -8.43
CA PRO A 142 33.23 -6.49 -8.45
C PRO A 142 32.56 -7.17 -7.22
N SER A 143 32.36 -8.49 -7.40
CA SER A 143 32.18 -9.55 -6.39
C SER A 143 33.59 -10.05 -5.92
N PRO A 144 33.80 -11.15 -5.15
CA PRO A 144 32.88 -12.08 -4.47
C PRO A 144 33.32 -12.44 -3.03
N ALA A 145 32.88 -13.62 -2.55
CA ALA A 145 33.40 -14.42 -1.41
C ALA A 145 33.06 -13.91 0.01
N GLU A 146 32.40 -14.65 0.92
CA GLU A 146 32.46 -16.07 1.36
C GLU A 146 33.31 -16.25 2.63
N LEU A 147 32.68 -16.74 3.72
CA LEU A 147 33.18 -17.83 4.60
C LEU A 147 32.18 -18.14 5.73
N SER A 148 32.31 -19.34 6.31
CA SER A 148 31.34 -19.96 7.26
C SER A 148 31.82 -19.89 8.73
N PRO A 149 30.96 -20.21 9.73
CA PRO A 149 31.21 -19.89 11.15
C PRO A 149 31.87 -21.03 11.95
N PRO A 150 32.28 -20.78 13.22
CA PRO A 150 32.60 -21.80 14.21
C PRO A 150 31.72 -21.78 15.48
N SER A 151 31.47 -22.99 15.99
CA SER A 151 30.99 -23.34 17.35
C SER A 151 31.58 -24.75 17.68
N PRO A 152 31.53 -25.29 18.91
CA PRO A 152 31.36 -24.71 20.27
C PRO A 152 32.55 -25.11 21.18
N LEU A 153 32.42 -25.02 22.52
CA LEU A 153 32.91 -26.03 23.51
C LEU A 153 32.40 -25.74 24.96
N GLU A 154 32.70 -26.64 25.92
CA GLU A 154 31.95 -26.89 27.18
C GLU A 154 32.77 -26.67 28.49
N ILE A 155 32.30 -27.24 29.64
CA ILE A 155 33.01 -27.55 30.94
C ILE A 155 33.04 -26.38 31.99
N ASP A 156 32.70 -26.50 33.30
CA ASP A 156 32.18 -27.58 34.18
C ASP A 156 31.43 -27.05 35.46
N SER A 157 30.75 -27.95 36.21
CA SER A 157 30.57 -28.11 37.70
C SER A 157 30.57 -26.90 38.70
N CYS A 158 29.89 -26.86 39.87
CA CYS A 158 28.96 -27.71 40.68
C CYS A 158 28.48 -26.86 41.95
N GLN A 159 27.81 -27.27 43.05
CA GLN A 159 27.27 -28.52 43.64
C GLN A 159 26.20 -28.29 44.78
N HIS A 160 25.56 -29.38 45.23
CA HIS A 160 24.89 -29.70 46.54
C HIS A 160 24.25 -28.65 47.51
N HIS A 161 22.97 -28.87 47.85
CA HIS A 161 22.51 -29.45 49.14
C HIS A 161 21.09 -30.09 48.98
N ALA A 162 20.44 -30.65 50.03
CA ALA A 162 19.41 -31.70 49.86
C ALA A 162 18.21 -31.73 50.87
N ILE A 163 17.03 -32.21 50.39
CA ILE A 163 16.10 -33.29 50.88
C ILE A 163 15.81 -33.40 52.41
N PRO A 164 14.58 -33.74 52.93
CA PRO A 164 13.33 -34.32 52.35
C PRO A 164 12.07 -33.41 52.56
N GLU A 165 10.76 -33.78 52.54
CA GLU A 165 10.02 -35.07 52.70
C GLU A 165 8.59 -35.08 52.04
N LEU A 166 7.87 -36.21 52.15
CA LEU A 166 6.65 -36.67 51.41
C LEU A 166 5.32 -36.49 52.20
N PRO A 167 4.07 -36.88 51.73
CA PRO A 167 3.63 -37.85 50.69
C PRO A 167 2.57 -37.25 49.68
N ASP A 168 1.57 -37.88 49.02
CA ASP A 168 0.89 -39.20 49.14
C ASP A 168 0.03 -39.64 47.90
N GLN A 169 -0.65 -40.79 48.02
CA GLN A 169 -1.79 -41.44 47.29
C GLN A 169 -2.66 -40.59 46.32
N SER A 170 -3.27 -41.12 45.22
CA SER A 170 -3.83 -42.47 44.90
C SER A 170 -4.00 -42.68 43.36
N ARG A 171 -3.79 -43.86 42.74
CA ARG A 171 -4.71 -45.04 42.48
C ARG A 171 -5.95 -44.72 41.60
N GLY A 172 -6.31 -45.39 40.48
CA GLY A 172 -5.77 -46.53 39.67
C GLY A 172 -6.40 -46.51 38.24
N GLU A 173 -5.90 -47.25 37.22
CA GLU A 173 -6.38 -48.59 36.75
C GLU A 173 -7.90 -48.69 36.43
N SER A 174 -8.41 -49.26 35.32
CA SER A 174 -7.83 -49.99 34.15
C SER A 174 -8.92 -50.30 33.06
N ASP A 175 -8.53 -50.46 31.78
CA ASP A 175 -9.05 -51.37 30.70
C ASP A 175 -10.60 -51.55 30.41
N ASP A 176 -11.13 -52.06 29.28
CA ASP A 176 -10.55 -52.56 28.00
C ASP A 176 -11.49 -52.40 26.75
N LYS A 177 -10.89 -52.56 25.56
CA LYS A 177 -11.37 -53.02 24.21
C LYS A 177 -12.87 -53.23 23.85
N SER A 178 -13.19 -52.69 22.65
CA SER A 178 -13.71 -53.39 21.44
C SER A 178 -15.13 -53.98 21.37
N SER A 179 -15.88 -53.65 20.30
CA SER A 179 -16.38 -54.60 19.27
C SER A 179 -17.04 -53.89 18.06
N ASP A 180 -17.33 -54.65 17.00
CA ASP A 180 -17.75 -54.23 15.64
C ASP A 180 -19.08 -54.93 15.22
N SER A 181 -20.00 -54.23 14.53
CA SER A 181 -20.96 -54.83 13.57
C SER A 181 -21.90 -53.81 12.86
N ILE A 182 -21.67 -53.64 11.56
CA ILE A 182 -22.57 -53.38 10.40
C ILE A 182 -24.11 -53.53 10.62
N LEU A 183 -24.95 -52.58 10.13
CA LEU A 183 -26.08 -52.81 9.16
C LEU A 183 -27.01 -51.58 8.91
N GLU A 184 -27.00 -51.09 7.66
CA GLU A 184 -28.08 -50.70 6.71
C GLU A 184 -29.36 -49.87 7.02
N GLU A 185 -29.83 -49.24 5.92
CA GLU A 185 -31.18 -48.76 5.52
C GLU A 185 -31.83 -47.48 6.12
N ASP A 186 -32.05 -46.50 5.21
CA ASP A 186 -33.16 -45.54 5.05
C ASP A 186 -33.70 -44.68 6.20
N LYS A 187 -33.55 -43.35 6.04
CA LYS A 187 -34.70 -42.53 5.55
C LYS A 187 -34.38 -41.12 5.06
N ASP A 188 -35.28 -40.63 4.20
CA ASP A 188 -35.28 -39.30 3.60
C ASP A 188 -35.21 -38.15 4.61
N GLN A 189 -34.50 -37.08 4.22
CA GLN A 189 -34.85 -35.75 4.70
C GLN A 189 -34.47 -34.66 3.69
N ASP A 190 -35.43 -34.29 2.84
CA ASP A 190 -35.41 -33.04 2.08
C ASP A 190 -35.15 -31.87 3.03
N LYS A 191 -33.97 -31.26 2.92
CA LYS A 191 -33.59 -30.01 3.59
C LYS A 191 -32.78 -29.12 2.65
N ASP A 192 -33.51 -28.57 1.68
CA ASP A 192 -33.46 -27.15 1.29
C ASP A 192 -32.14 -26.42 1.63
N LEU A 193 -31.08 -26.69 0.87
CA LEU A 193 -29.81 -25.96 0.95
C LEU A 193 -29.90 -24.60 0.25
N ARG A 194 -31.00 -23.87 0.45
CA ARG A 194 -31.07 -22.44 0.17
C ARG A 194 -30.29 -21.69 1.25
N SER A 195 -29.08 -21.29 0.86
CA SER A 195 -28.34 -20.15 1.40
C SER A 195 -28.43 -19.98 2.91
N VAL A 196 -27.48 -20.58 3.62
CA VAL A 196 -26.89 -19.83 4.75
C VAL A 196 -26.21 -18.62 4.12
N GLU A 197 -26.95 -17.52 4.02
CA GLU A 197 -26.38 -16.19 3.88
C GLU A 197 -25.60 -15.94 5.18
N GLU A 198 -24.34 -16.38 5.18
CA GLU A 198 -23.37 -15.99 6.19
C GLU A 198 -23.02 -14.52 5.93
N GLU A 199 -23.99 -13.67 6.30
CA GLU A 199 -23.88 -12.23 6.31
C GLU A 199 -22.66 -11.90 7.17
N ILE A 200 -21.54 -11.58 6.53
CA ILE A 200 -20.36 -11.02 7.20
C ILE A 200 -20.72 -9.57 7.54
N VAL A 201 -21.62 -9.43 8.53
CA VAL A 201 -21.92 -8.19 9.22
C VAL A 201 -20.58 -7.56 9.59
N PRO A 202 -20.30 -6.31 9.18
CA PRO A 202 -19.10 -5.61 9.62
C PRO A 202 -19.16 -5.41 11.14
N SER A 203 -18.64 -6.38 11.88
CA SER A 203 -18.65 -6.35 13.34
C SER A 203 -17.72 -5.24 13.82
N ALA A 204 -18.33 -4.10 14.14
CA ALA A 204 -17.66 -2.92 14.67
C ALA A 204 -17.24 -3.07 16.16
N ASP A 205 -17.54 -4.23 16.77
CA ASP A 205 -17.27 -4.55 18.17
C ASP A 205 -15.91 -5.23 18.39
N TRP A 206 -14.83 -4.49 18.13
CA TRP A 206 -13.55 -4.74 18.84
C TRP A 206 -12.90 -3.47 19.43
N ALA A 207 -13.63 -2.35 19.47
CA ALA A 207 -13.23 -1.11 20.14
C ALA A 207 -13.31 -1.22 21.69
N SER A 208 -12.61 -2.18 22.30
CA SER A 208 -12.56 -2.30 23.76
C SER A 208 -11.29 -2.96 24.32
N THR A 209 -10.53 -2.15 25.07
CA THR A 209 -9.83 -2.52 26.33
C THR A 209 -8.77 -3.64 26.35
N LYS A 210 -8.23 -4.08 25.21
CA LYS A 210 -6.97 -4.87 25.15
C LYS A 210 -5.89 -4.33 24.22
N ASP A 211 -6.14 -3.22 23.54
CA ASP A 211 -5.34 -2.80 22.38
C ASP A 211 -4.00 -2.10 22.74
N ASP A 212 -3.80 -1.70 24.00
CA ASP A 212 -2.52 -1.13 24.49
C ASP A 212 -1.46 -2.20 24.85
N ALA A 213 -1.85 -3.50 24.86
CA ALA A 213 -0.99 -4.59 25.33
C ALA A 213 -0.20 -5.31 24.22
N LEU A 214 -0.56 -5.10 22.95
CA LEU A 214 0.11 -5.69 21.78
C LEU A 214 1.12 -4.70 21.19
N GLY A 215 2.25 -5.23 20.73
CA GLY A 215 3.21 -4.49 19.93
C GLY A 215 2.56 -3.99 18.62
N ILE A 216 2.96 -2.81 18.15
CA ILE A 216 2.38 -2.24 16.91
C ILE A 216 2.81 -3.05 15.67
N GLU A 217 3.94 -3.77 15.76
CA GLU A 217 4.35 -4.86 14.86
C GLU A 217 3.31 -6.00 14.82
N GLU A 218 2.85 -6.46 15.99
CA GLU A 218 1.86 -7.54 16.13
C GLU A 218 0.48 -7.10 15.60
N LYS A 219 0.17 -5.81 15.67
CA LYS A 219 -1.04 -5.23 15.04
C LYS A 219 -0.97 -5.23 13.52
N LEU A 220 0.18 -4.86 12.92
CA LEU A 220 0.38 -4.97 11.47
C LEU A 220 0.26 -6.43 11.03
N GLU A 221 0.90 -7.34 11.75
CA GLU A 221 0.87 -8.76 11.40
C GLU A 221 -0.52 -9.38 11.61
N LEU A 222 -1.32 -8.90 12.58
CA LEU A 222 -2.74 -9.26 12.71
C LEU A 222 -3.58 -8.75 11.53
N VAL A 223 -3.30 -7.55 11.01
CA VAL A 223 -3.94 -7.02 9.78
C VAL A 223 -3.55 -7.88 8.57
N ARG A 224 -2.25 -8.15 8.36
CA ARG A 224 -1.79 -9.04 7.27
C ARG A 224 -2.40 -10.43 7.37
N ALA A 225 -2.41 -11.05 8.55
CA ALA A 225 -3.02 -12.36 8.78
C ALA A 225 -4.53 -12.38 8.51
N ARG A 226 -5.25 -11.31 8.84
CA ARG A 226 -6.69 -11.14 8.51
C ARG A 226 -6.91 -11.08 6.99
N ILE A 227 -6.07 -10.31 6.28
CA ILE A 227 -6.14 -10.16 4.82
C ILE A 227 -5.82 -11.49 4.14
N SER A 228 -4.68 -12.10 4.46
CA SER A 228 -4.26 -13.41 3.94
C SER A 228 -5.33 -14.47 4.15
N LYS A 229 -5.88 -14.60 5.37
CA LYS A 229 -6.96 -15.56 5.66
C LYS A 229 -8.21 -15.34 4.79
N LYS A 230 -8.60 -14.09 4.50
CA LYS A 230 -9.74 -13.80 3.61
C LYS A 230 -9.42 -14.19 2.17
N LEU A 231 -8.24 -13.85 1.68
CA LEU A 231 -7.79 -14.17 0.32
C LEU A 231 -7.60 -15.69 0.12
N ASP A 232 -7.08 -16.41 1.11
CA ASP A 232 -6.88 -17.88 1.05
C ASP A 232 -8.21 -18.64 1.03
N LEU A 233 -9.20 -18.20 1.81
CA LEU A 233 -10.57 -18.73 1.73
C LEU A 233 -11.19 -18.51 0.34
N LEU A 234 -10.94 -17.34 -0.28
CA LEU A 234 -11.41 -17.04 -1.63
C LEU A 234 -10.66 -17.86 -2.69
N ARG A 235 -9.34 -18.03 -2.57
CA ARG A 235 -8.52 -18.92 -3.43
C ARG A 235 -9.00 -20.37 -3.36
N GLN A 236 -9.34 -20.87 -2.16
CA GLN A 236 -9.87 -22.22 -2.00
C GLN A 236 -11.24 -22.38 -2.68
N LYS A 237 -12.15 -21.41 -2.52
CA LYS A 237 -13.45 -21.40 -3.22
C LYS A 237 -13.28 -21.30 -4.74
N LEU A 238 -12.40 -20.41 -5.20
CA LEU A 238 -12.04 -20.22 -6.61
C LEU A 238 -11.52 -21.52 -7.25
N ALA A 239 -10.62 -22.23 -6.56
CA ALA A 239 -10.09 -23.52 -7.02
C ALA A 239 -11.21 -24.59 -7.15
N SER A 240 -12.19 -24.59 -6.24
CA SER A 240 -13.36 -25.48 -6.33
C SER A 240 -14.25 -25.14 -7.52
N VAL A 241 -14.50 -23.85 -7.79
CA VAL A 241 -15.27 -23.39 -8.96
C VAL A 241 -14.50 -23.63 -10.27
N ALA A 242 -13.17 -23.55 -10.27
CA ALA A 242 -12.32 -23.91 -11.40
C ALA A 242 -12.39 -25.42 -11.72
N ALA A 243 -12.41 -26.27 -10.70
CA ALA A 243 -12.61 -27.71 -10.86
C ALA A 243 -14.02 -28.04 -11.40
N GLU A 244 -15.06 -27.37 -10.86
CA GLU A 244 -16.44 -27.47 -11.36
C GLU A 244 -16.53 -27.06 -12.85
N ARG A 245 -15.94 -25.91 -13.21
CA ARG A 245 -15.86 -25.38 -14.58
C ARG A 245 -15.20 -26.38 -15.53
N LYS A 246 -14.05 -26.93 -15.15
CA LYS A 246 -13.30 -27.88 -15.98
C LYS A 246 -14.08 -29.18 -16.23
N GLU A 247 -14.73 -29.71 -15.20
CA GLU A 247 -15.57 -30.90 -15.30
C GLU A 247 -16.80 -30.66 -16.20
N LEU A 248 -17.51 -29.53 -16.02
CA LEU A 248 -18.67 -29.19 -16.86
C LEU A 248 -18.27 -28.96 -18.33
N VAL A 249 -17.15 -28.29 -18.60
CA VAL A 249 -16.61 -28.15 -19.96
C VAL A 249 -16.29 -29.50 -20.60
N ARG A 250 -15.78 -30.48 -19.84
CA ARG A 250 -15.54 -31.86 -20.32
C ARG A 250 -16.85 -32.61 -20.61
N ARG A 251 -17.88 -32.45 -19.77
CA ARG A 251 -19.23 -33.00 -20.05
C ARG A 251 -19.83 -32.40 -21.34
N ARG A 252 -19.68 -31.09 -21.54
CA ARG A 252 -20.15 -30.38 -22.74
C ARG A 252 -19.51 -30.93 -24.01
N ARG A 253 -18.19 -31.18 -24.00
CA ARG A 253 -17.46 -31.84 -25.11
C ARG A 253 -18.03 -33.23 -25.39
N LYS A 254 -18.17 -34.08 -24.36
CA LYS A 254 -18.72 -35.44 -24.50
C LYS A 254 -20.18 -35.45 -25.00
N ALA A 255 -21.00 -34.47 -24.60
CA ALA A 255 -22.35 -34.31 -25.12
C ALA A 255 -22.34 -33.92 -26.61
N ALA A 256 -21.47 -32.97 -27.01
CA ALA A 256 -21.30 -32.57 -28.41
C ALA A 256 -20.75 -33.71 -29.29
N GLU A 257 -19.79 -34.50 -28.79
CA GLU A 257 -19.32 -35.74 -29.44
C GLU A 257 -20.45 -36.75 -29.66
N SER A 258 -21.35 -36.90 -28.68
CA SER A 258 -22.51 -37.79 -28.79
C SER A 258 -23.51 -37.30 -29.85
N VAL A 259 -23.79 -35.98 -29.88
CA VAL A 259 -24.63 -35.34 -30.92
C VAL A 259 -24.00 -35.49 -32.32
N ASN A 260 -22.69 -35.31 -32.44
CA ASN A 260 -21.98 -35.49 -33.71
C ASN A 260 -22.08 -36.95 -34.20
N PHE A 261 -21.83 -37.93 -33.33
CA PHE A 261 -21.94 -39.36 -33.67
C PHE A 261 -23.37 -39.75 -34.11
N ALA A 262 -24.39 -39.26 -33.41
CA ALA A 262 -25.79 -39.47 -33.82
C ALA A 262 -26.10 -38.80 -35.17
N SER A 263 -25.52 -37.62 -35.44
CA SER A 263 -25.69 -36.87 -36.70
C SER A 263 -24.97 -37.56 -37.88
N GLU A 264 -23.78 -38.12 -37.66
CA GLU A 264 -23.05 -38.89 -38.67
C GLU A 264 -23.81 -40.17 -39.04
N ARG A 265 -24.32 -40.90 -38.03
CA ARG A 265 -25.16 -42.08 -38.21
C ARG A 265 -26.49 -41.76 -38.91
N TYR A 266 -27.12 -40.63 -38.57
CA TYR A 266 -28.35 -40.17 -39.21
C TYR A 266 -28.12 -39.94 -40.72
N ARG A 267 -27.05 -39.23 -41.10
CA ARG A 267 -26.63 -39.03 -42.49
C ARG A 267 -26.28 -40.33 -43.22
N GLU A 268 -25.68 -41.30 -42.53
CA GLU A 268 -25.40 -42.63 -43.10
C GLU A 268 -26.70 -43.38 -43.41
N LEU A 269 -27.71 -43.31 -42.54
CA LEU A 269 -29.04 -43.87 -42.78
C LEU A 269 -29.81 -43.12 -43.88
N GLU A 270 -29.69 -41.80 -44.01
CA GLU A 270 -30.23 -41.05 -45.15
C GLU A 270 -29.66 -41.57 -46.48
N LYS A 271 -28.35 -41.83 -46.53
CA LYS A 271 -27.71 -42.39 -47.71
C LYS A 271 -28.11 -43.86 -47.97
N GLU A 272 -28.25 -44.69 -46.93
CA GLU A 272 -28.79 -46.05 -47.11
C GLU A 272 -30.25 -46.06 -47.60
N LEU A 273 -31.05 -45.05 -47.23
CA LEU A 273 -32.43 -44.87 -47.68
C LEU A 273 -32.49 -44.47 -49.15
N GLU A 274 -31.64 -43.53 -49.58
CA GLU A 274 -31.46 -43.15 -50.98
C GLU A 274 -31.04 -44.38 -51.83
N GLU A 275 -30.01 -45.12 -51.42
CA GLU A 275 -29.56 -46.36 -52.09
C GLU A 275 -30.66 -47.43 -52.17
N ALA A 276 -31.49 -47.58 -51.13
CA ALA A 276 -32.59 -48.53 -51.12
C ALA A 276 -33.72 -48.13 -52.09
N CYS A 277 -33.96 -46.83 -52.25
CA CYS A 277 -34.94 -46.29 -53.18
C CYS A 277 -34.46 -46.38 -54.64
N GLU A 278 -33.18 -46.10 -54.92
CA GLU A 278 -32.57 -46.33 -56.24
C GLU A 278 -32.59 -47.81 -56.66
N ALA A 279 -32.50 -48.73 -55.69
CA ALA A 279 -32.55 -50.17 -55.92
C ALA A 279 -33.97 -50.77 -56.03
N GLU A 280 -35.03 -49.96 -55.90
CA GLU A 280 -36.44 -50.39 -55.79
C GLU A 280 -36.69 -51.38 -54.62
N ASP A 281 -35.81 -51.43 -53.61
CA ASP A 281 -35.94 -52.27 -52.41
C ASP A 281 -36.75 -51.52 -51.32
N PHE A 282 -38.06 -51.40 -51.56
CA PHE A 282 -38.98 -50.73 -50.65
C PHE A 282 -39.02 -51.36 -49.25
N GLU A 283 -38.72 -52.66 -49.13
CA GLU A 283 -38.62 -53.39 -47.87
C GLU A 283 -37.37 -52.96 -47.06
N ARG A 284 -36.22 -52.75 -47.71
CA ARG A 284 -35.06 -52.09 -47.05
C ARG A 284 -35.38 -50.63 -46.75
N ALA A 285 -35.98 -49.89 -47.69
CA ALA A 285 -36.29 -48.47 -47.51
C ALA A 285 -37.20 -48.22 -46.29
N GLU A 286 -38.24 -49.04 -46.08
CA GLU A 286 -39.12 -48.93 -44.91
C GLU A 286 -38.35 -49.16 -43.60
N ARG A 287 -37.54 -50.23 -43.51
CA ARG A 287 -36.71 -50.52 -42.33
C ARG A 287 -35.65 -49.46 -42.04
N VAL A 288 -35.04 -48.88 -43.07
CA VAL A 288 -34.08 -47.77 -42.92
C VAL A 288 -34.80 -46.50 -42.49
N SER A 289 -36.00 -46.22 -43.01
CA SER A 289 -36.84 -45.09 -42.59
C SER A 289 -37.27 -45.20 -41.12
N GLU A 290 -37.72 -46.38 -40.66
CA GLU A 290 -37.97 -46.62 -39.22
C GLU A 290 -36.73 -46.38 -38.36
N SER A 291 -35.56 -46.82 -38.84
CA SER A 291 -34.27 -46.63 -38.16
C SER A 291 -33.83 -45.16 -38.12
N LEU A 292 -34.08 -44.42 -39.19
CA LEU A 292 -33.80 -42.98 -39.32
C LEU A 292 -34.66 -42.18 -38.34
N VAL A 293 -35.95 -42.48 -38.24
CA VAL A 293 -36.88 -41.88 -37.26
C VAL A 293 -36.49 -42.22 -35.81
N ALA A 294 -35.85 -43.36 -35.57
CA ALA A 294 -35.30 -43.71 -34.25
C ALA A 294 -34.03 -42.91 -33.92
N VAL A 295 -33.09 -42.80 -34.86
CA VAL A 295 -31.84 -42.02 -34.67
C VAL A 295 -32.11 -40.51 -34.65
N GLU A 296 -33.14 -40.01 -35.34
CA GLU A 296 -33.58 -38.63 -35.23
C GLU A 296 -34.03 -38.29 -33.80
N LYS A 297 -34.79 -39.17 -33.15
CA LYS A 297 -35.20 -38.98 -31.74
C LYS A 297 -34.00 -39.06 -30.79
N GLU A 298 -33.08 -40.00 -31.02
CA GLU A 298 -31.82 -40.10 -30.26
C GLU A 298 -30.99 -38.81 -30.39
N LYS A 299 -30.86 -38.26 -31.60
CA LYS A 299 -30.22 -36.97 -31.91
C LYS A 299 -30.92 -35.81 -31.18
N ASP A 300 -32.24 -35.74 -31.19
CA ASP A 300 -33.00 -34.67 -30.54
C ASP A 300 -32.90 -34.74 -29.00
N GLU A 301 -32.96 -35.94 -28.40
CA GLU A 301 -32.71 -36.16 -26.97
C GLU A 301 -31.28 -35.76 -26.57
N LEU A 302 -30.29 -36.08 -27.40
CA LEU A 302 -28.88 -35.68 -27.18
C LEU A 302 -28.68 -34.16 -27.36
N LEU A 303 -29.42 -33.49 -28.25
CA LEU A 303 -29.40 -32.04 -28.41
C LEU A 303 -30.01 -31.31 -27.20
N ILE A 304 -31.09 -31.84 -26.62
CA ILE A 304 -31.64 -31.34 -25.35
C ILE A 304 -30.58 -31.47 -24.24
N ARG A 305 -29.96 -32.64 -24.12
CA ARG A 305 -28.93 -32.89 -23.11
C ARG A 305 -27.67 -32.04 -23.28
N LEU A 306 -27.25 -31.75 -24.51
CA LEU A 306 -26.16 -30.81 -24.79
C LEU A 306 -26.52 -29.42 -24.26
N ARG A 307 -27.73 -28.93 -24.57
CA ARG A 307 -28.22 -27.63 -24.10
C ARG A 307 -28.35 -27.55 -22.58
N GLU A 308 -28.73 -28.63 -21.91
CA GLU A 308 -28.72 -28.72 -20.44
C GLU A 308 -27.31 -28.50 -19.86
N VAL A 309 -26.31 -29.21 -20.39
CA VAL A 309 -24.92 -29.06 -19.94
C VAL A 309 -24.31 -27.71 -20.34
N GLU A 310 -24.77 -27.09 -21.44
CA GLU A 310 -24.40 -25.71 -21.78
C GLU A 310 -24.96 -24.69 -20.77
N MET A 311 -26.19 -24.88 -20.27
CA MET A 311 -26.73 -24.06 -19.18
C MET A 311 -25.96 -24.27 -17.85
N GLU A 312 -25.51 -25.49 -17.55
CA GLU A 312 -24.60 -25.74 -16.42
C GLU A 312 -23.26 -24.99 -16.61
N CYS A 313 -22.71 -24.97 -17.83
CA CYS A 313 -21.49 -24.23 -18.16
C CYS A 313 -21.64 -22.71 -17.98
N ASP A 314 -22.73 -22.12 -18.48
CA ASP A 314 -22.99 -20.67 -18.30
C ASP A 314 -23.24 -20.30 -16.83
N SER A 315 -23.82 -21.22 -16.04
CA SER A 315 -23.99 -21.05 -14.59
C SER A 315 -22.63 -21.01 -13.88
N VAL A 316 -21.74 -21.97 -14.12
CA VAL A 316 -20.41 -22.00 -13.47
C VAL A 316 -19.49 -20.88 -13.96
N GLU A 317 -19.62 -20.44 -15.22
CA GLU A 317 -18.93 -19.25 -15.73
C GLU A 317 -19.40 -17.96 -15.03
N SER A 318 -20.65 -17.92 -14.59
CA SER A 318 -21.21 -16.82 -13.79
C SER A 318 -20.70 -16.88 -12.34
N LYS A 319 -20.68 -18.06 -11.70
CA LYS A 319 -20.02 -18.26 -10.39
C LYS A 319 -18.54 -17.84 -10.42
N MET A 320 -17.84 -18.14 -11.50
CA MET A 320 -16.43 -17.77 -11.68
C MET A 320 -16.23 -16.24 -11.74
N GLN A 321 -17.17 -15.53 -12.38
CA GLN A 321 -17.22 -14.07 -12.37
C GLN A 321 -17.49 -13.52 -10.96
N GLU A 322 -18.50 -14.04 -10.26
CA GLU A 322 -18.83 -13.64 -8.88
C GLU A 322 -17.64 -13.86 -7.91
N MET A 323 -16.88 -14.95 -8.10
CA MET A 323 -15.67 -15.24 -7.33
C MET A 323 -14.53 -14.24 -7.61
N LEU A 324 -14.32 -13.85 -8.87
CA LEU A 324 -13.33 -12.83 -9.23
C LEU A 324 -13.73 -11.44 -8.70
N GLU A 325 -15.01 -11.07 -8.78
CA GLU A 325 -15.53 -9.83 -8.19
C GLU A 325 -15.38 -9.83 -6.66
N SER A 326 -15.65 -10.96 -5.99
CA SER A 326 -15.43 -11.15 -4.55
C SER A 326 -13.95 -11.07 -4.14
N GLN A 327 -13.04 -11.57 -4.98
CA GLN A 327 -11.60 -11.46 -4.79
C GLN A 327 -11.14 -10.01 -4.89
N ILE A 328 -11.58 -9.28 -5.92
CA ILE A 328 -11.30 -7.86 -6.11
C ILE A 328 -11.77 -7.04 -4.89
N VAL A 329 -12.98 -7.27 -4.40
CA VAL A 329 -13.51 -6.57 -3.20
C VAL A 329 -12.71 -6.91 -1.94
N ALA A 330 -12.22 -8.15 -1.80
CA ALA A 330 -11.36 -8.54 -0.69
C ALA A 330 -9.96 -7.92 -0.75
N GLU A 331 -9.41 -7.72 -1.95
CA GLU A 331 -8.15 -7.00 -2.17
C GLU A 331 -8.33 -5.49 -1.91
N GLU A 332 -9.48 -4.90 -2.25
CA GLU A 332 -9.81 -3.50 -1.89
C GLU A 332 -9.99 -3.30 -0.39
N GLU A 333 -10.74 -4.16 0.31
CA GLU A 333 -10.82 -4.13 1.78
C GLU A 333 -9.45 -4.29 2.45
N GLY A 334 -8.58 -5.14 1.88
CA GLY A 334 -7.22 -5.33 2.38
C GLY A 334 -6.37 -4.06 2.26
N ALA A 335 -6.43 -3.38 1.10
CA ALA A 335 -5.76 -2.10 0.91
C ALA A 335 -6.25 -1.04 1.91
N VAL A 336 -7.56 -0.94 2.14
CA VAL A 336 -8.14 0.02 3.11
C VAL A 336 -7.71 -0.27 4.54
N LEU A 337 -7.60 -1.54 4.95
CA LEU A 337 -7.08 -1.91 6.27
C LEU A 337 -5.60 -1.53 6.44
N LEU A 338 -4.78 -1.71 5.41
CA LEU A 338 -3.36 -1.34 5.40
C LEU A 338 -3.14 0.19 5.35
N GLU A 339 -3.98 0.93 4.62
CA GLU A 339 -3.95 2.40 4.59
C GLU A 339 -4.38 2.99 5.95
N GLN A 340 -5.44 2.45 6.56
CA GLN A 340 -5.90 2.87 7.88
C GLN A 340 -4.84 2.57 8.95
N PHE A 341 -4.21 1.38 8.94
CA PHE A 341 -3.08 1.09 9.83
C PHE A 341 -1.90 2.05 9.61
N ALA A 342 -1.54 2.32 8.35
CA ALA A 342 -0.44 3.24 8.03
C ALA A 342 -0.68 4.64 8.60
N LYS A 343 -1.92 5.13 8.48
CA LYS A 343 -2.34 6.40 9.05
C LYS A 343 -2.30 6.39 10.58
N ASP A 344 -2.87 5.37 11.23
CA ASP A 344 -2.89 5.27 12.69
C ASP A 344 -1.47 5.14 13.28
N ALA A 345 -0.55 4.48 12.57
CA ALA A 345 0.87 4.42 12.92
C ALA A 345 1.57 5.78 12.76
N ALA A 346 1.27 6.54 11.70
CA ALA A 346 1.81 7.88 11.49
C ALA A 346 1.29 8.90 12.52
N ASP A 347 -0.01 8.90 12.81
CA ASP A 347 -0.63 9.73 13.85
C ASP A 347 -0.09 9.34 15.24
N SER A 348 0.15 8.04 15.49
CA SER A 348 0.83 7.55 16.70
C SER A 348 2.29 8.03 16.79
N ALA A 349 3.03 8.10 15.68
CA ALA A 349 4.38 8.62 15.65
C ALA A 349 4.42 10.11 16.02
N ALA A 350 3.51 10.91 15.47
CA ALA A 350 3.36 12.32 15.79
C ALA A 350 2.97 12.52 17.28
N LEU A 351 2.09 11.68 17.82
CA LEU A 351 1.71 11.72 19.24
C LEU A 351 2.85 11.31 20.17
N VAL A 352 3.67 10.31 19.81
CA VAL A 352 4.87 9.91 20.57
C VAL A 352 5.89 11.06 20.62
N LEU A 353 6.18 11.68 19.48
CA LEU A 353 7.07 12.84 19.41
C LEU A 353 6.57 13.98 20.29
N LYS A 354 5.32 14.40 20.08
CA LYS A 354 4.75 15.53 20.82
C LYS A 354 4.74 15.27 22.32
N ASN A 355 4.35 14.07 22.76
CA ASN A 355 4.37 13.74 24.20
C ASN A 355 5.80 13.74 24.77
N ALA A 356 6.80 13.35 23.97
CA ALA A 356 8.20 13.41 24.38
C ALA A 356 8.70 14.86 24.48
N GLU A 357 8.42 15.71 23.49
CA GLU A 357 8.71 17.14 23.52
C GLU A 357 8.01 17.83 24.71
N ASP A 358 6.71 17.59 24.89
CA ASP A 358 5.89 18.15 25.97
C ASP A 358 6.41 17.75 27.37
N THR A 359 6.98 16.55 27.54
CA THR A 359 7.50 16.09 28.84
C THR A 359 8.98 16.41 29.04
N SER A 360 9.76 16.44 27.96
CA SER A 360 11.16 16.87 27.96
C SER A 360 11.28 18.36 28.26
N SER A 361 10.49 19.23 27.61
CA SER A 361 10.48 20.69 27.88
C SER A 361 10.22 20.97 29.37
N LYS A 362 9.19 20.36 29.96
CA LYS A 362 8.86 20.53 31.39
C LYS A 362 10.01 20.09 32.30
N LYS A 363 10.62 18.91 32.04
CA LYS A 363 11.78 18.43 32.81
C LYS A 363 13.03 19.31 32.60
N LEU A 364 13.20 19.88 31.40
CA LEU A 364 14.32 20.76 31.07
C LEU A 364 14.16 22.14 31.71
N GLU A 365 12.94 22.69 31.77
CA GLU A 365 12.58 23.90 32.51
C GLU A 365 12.81 23.72 34.03
N GLU A 366 12.36 22.58 34.59
CA GLU A 366 12.66 22.21 35.99
C GLU A 366 14.17 22.05 36.23
N TRP A 367 14.89 21.37 35.34
CA TRP A 367 16.34 21.18 35.42
C TRP A 367 17.09 22.51 35.32
N GLN A 368 16.70 23.41 34.42
CA GLN A 368 17.31 24.71 34.25
C GLN A 368 17.08 25.58 35.50
N SER A 369 15.86 25.62 36.04
CA SER A 369 15.58 26.38 37.27
C SER A 369 16.37 25.86 38.47
N LEU A 370 16.58 24.53 38.57
CA LEU A 370 17.45 23.95 39.58
C LEU A 370 18.94 24.24 39.34
N MET A 371 19.40 24.29 38.08
CA MET A 371 20.77 24.64 37.71
C MET A 371 21.07 26.11 37.99
N GLU A 372 20.18 27.03 37.63
CA GLU A 372 20.28 28.46 37.96
C GLU A 372 20.33 28.66 39.49
N SER A 373 19.48 27.96 40.25
CA SER A 373 19.54 27.97 41.72
C SER A 373 20.85 27.40 42.28
N LEU A 374 21.43 26.38 41.65
CA LEU A 374 22.70 25.78 42.06
C LEU A 374 23.88 26.68 41.74
N GLU A 375 23.89 27.34 40.58
CA GLU A 375 24.94 28.26 40.19
C GLU A 375 24.95 29.52 41.08
N ILE A 376 23.78 30.02 41.48
CA ILE A 376 23.65 31.08 42.50
C ILE A 376 24.26 30.63 43.84
N LYS A 377 23.90 29.44 44.36
CA LYS A 377 24.51 28.88 45.60
C LYS A 377 26.02 28.70 45.47
N LYS A 378 26.50 28.27 44.30
CA LYS A 378 27.94 28.07 44.06
C LYS A 378 28.68 29.40 44.16
N LEU A 379 28.18 30.45 43.51
CA LEU A 379 28.75 31.80 43.60
C LEU A 379 28.67 32.36 45.02
N GLU A 380 27.58 32.10 45.74
CA GLU A 380 27.42 32.46 47.17
C GLU A 380 28.51 31.80 48.03
N VAL A 381 28.69 30.48 47.93
CA VAL A 381 29.75 29.72 48.65
C VAL A 381 31.16 30.12 48.20
N GLU A 382 31.37 30.45 46.92
CA GLU A 382 32.65 30.91 46.38
C GLU A 382 33.04 32.29 46.97
N ILE A 383 32.08 33.20 47.11
CA ILE A 383 32.25 34.50 47.79
C ILE A 383 32.49 34.31 49.29
N GLU A 384 31.69 33.50 49.98
CA GLU A 384 31.86 33.23 51.41
C GLU A 384 33.19 32.55 51.72
N SER A 385 33.64 31.64 50.85
CA SER A 385 34.96 30.99 50.92
C SER A 385 36.10 31.99 50.75
N CYS A 386 36.02 32.86 49.74
CA CYS A 386 37.02 33.94 49.55
C CYS A 386 37.12 34.82 50.80
N LEU A 387 36.00 35.36 51.29
CA LEU A 387 35.94 36.22 52.48
C LEU A 387 36.43 35.51 53.75
N THR A 388 36.14 34.22 53.91
CA THR A 388 36.62 33.43 55.06
C THR A 388 38.13 33.14 54.97
N SER A 389 38.66 32.93 53.77
CA SER A 389 40.10 32.77 53.55
C SER A 389 40.88 34.07 53.78
N GLU A 390 40.33 35.21 53.35
CA GLU A 390 40.89 36.54 53.61
C GLU A 390 40.85 36.86 55.12
N ALA A 391 39.76 36.54 55.80
CA ALA A 391 39.65 36.68 57.26
C ALA A 391 40.67 35.80 58.02
N ARG A 392 40.95 34.57 57.55
CA ARG A 392 42.00 33.71 58.11
C ARG A 392 43.39 34.32 57.94
N LEU A 393 43.75 34.73 56.72
CA LEU A 393 45.06 35.32 56.41
C LEU A 393 45.26 36.67 57.14
N GLY A 394 44.21 37.48 57.26
CA GLY A 394 44.20 38.71 58.04
C GLY A 394 44.39 38.46 59.54
N LEU A 395 43.78 37.40 60.09
CA LEU A 395 43.98 37.00 61.48
C LEU A 395 45.40 36.47 61.73
N GLU A 396 45.92 35.64 60.84
CA GLU A 396 47.29 35.11 60.90
C GLU A 396 48.33 36.23 60.91
N HIS A 397 48.21 37.19 59.97
CA HIS A 397 49.05 38.39 59.94
C HIS A 397 48.85 39.28 61.19
N ALA A 398 47.62 39.41 61.71
CA ALA A 398 47.36 40.19 62.91
C ALA A 398 48.05 39.58 64.14
N ILE A 399 47.93 38.26 64.35
CA ILE A 399 48.61 37.49 65.40
C ILE A 399 50.11 37.72 65.33
N ASP A 400 50.72 37.52 64.15
CA ASP A 400 52.17 37.67 64.03
C ASP A 400 52.62 39.11 64.32
N SER A 401 51.89 40.12 63.84
CA SER A 401 52.21 41.53 64.10
C SER A 401 52.08 41.95 65.57
N LEU A 402 51.09 41.42 66.30
CA LEU A 402 50.89 41.70 67.73
C LEU A 402 51.95 41.04 68.61
N VAL A 403 52.33 39.80 68.28
CA VAL A 403 53.32 39.03 69.05
C VAL A 403 54.77 39.42 68.70
N GLU A 404 54.99 40.13 67.59
CA GLU A 404 56.31 40.54 67.10
C GLU A 404 57.05 41.56 68.00
N ASP A 405 56.35 42.50 68.62
CA ASP A 405 56.99 43.43 69.57
C ASP A 405 57.26 42.75 70.93
N ASP A 406 56.37 41.89 71.41
CA ASP A 406 56.59 41.03 72.59
C ASP A 406 57.77 40.05 72.39
N LYS A 407 57.90 39.45 71.19
CA LYS A 407 59.07 38.64 70.79
C LYS A 407 60.36 39.46 70.93
N LYS A 408 60.38 40.72 70.44
CA LYS A 408 61.55 41.62 70.49
C LYS A 408 61.89 42.07 71.89
N GLU A 409 60.90 42.43 72.72
CA GLU A 409 61.13 42.80 74.11
C GLU A 409 61.68 41.61 74.90
N LYS A 410 61.11 40.41 74.73
CA LYS A 410 61.59 39.16 75.34
C LYS A 410 63.07 38.88 75.02
N GLU A 411 63.50 39.07 73.76
CA GLU A 411 64.92 38.94 73.43
C GLU A 411 65.80 40.06 74.04
N MET A 412 65.31 41.29 74.08
CA MET A 412 66.03 42.44 74.63
C MET A 412 66.22 42.31 76.16
N LEU A 413 65.20 41.82 76.86
CA LEU A 413 65.26 41.49 78.29
C LEU A 413 66.21 40.31 78.55
N LYS A 414 66.23 39.28 77.69
CA LYS A 414 67.21 38.18 77.78
C LYS A 414 68.66 38.70 77.68
N ARG A 415 68.96 39.54 76.69
CA ARG A 415 70.28 40.19 76.51
C ARG A 415 70.67 41.07 77.71
N LYS A 416 69.71 41.72 78.38
CA LYS A 416 69.94 42.45 79.64
C LYS A 416 70.22 41.50 80.81
N GLY A 417 69.54 40.35 80.88
CA GLY A 417 69.80 39.29 81.84
C GLY A 417 71.24 38.77 81.78
N ASP A 418 71.77 38.56 80.57
CA ASP A 418 73.17 38.13 80.34
C ASP A 418 74.23 39.16 80.80
N ILE A 419 73.82 40.42 81.01
CA ILE A 419 74.66 41.49 81.57
C ILE A 419 74.49 41.52 83.10
N LEU A 420 73.25 41.56 83.59
CA LEU A 420 72.91 41.56 85.01
C LEU A 420 73.44 40.33 85.75
N ALA A 421 73.56 39.18 85.08
CA ALA A 421 74.18 37.97 85.63
C ALA A 421 75.66 38.15 86.03
N LYS A 422 76.34 39.19 85.55
CA LYS A 422 77.72 39.56 85.94
C LYS A 422 77.75 40.55 87.10
N GLU A 423 76.70 41.35 87.26
CA GLU A 423 76.53 42.33 88.34
C GLU A 423 75.92 41.66 89.60
N LEU A 424 75.21 40.54 89.42
CA LEU A 424 74.56 39.75 90.47
C LEU A 424 75.52 39.27 91.58
N ASP A 425 76.77 38.97 91.23
CA ASP A 425 77.79 38.49 92.18
C ASP A 425 78.21 39.60 93.17
N GLU A 426 78.21 40.87 92.74
CA GLU A 426 78.38 42.03 93.62
C GLU A 426 77.07 42.37 94.37
N LEU A 427 75.91 42.16 93.72
CA LEU A 427 74.59 42.44 94.28
C LEU A 427 74.10 41.45 95.35
N LEU A 428 74.83 40.37 95.65
CA LEU A 428 74.49 39.39 96.70
C LEU A 428 74.27 39.98 98.11
N THR A 429 74.74 41.21 98.36
CA THR A 429 74.43 41.97 99.59
C THR A 429 73.17 42.83 99.50
N LEU A 430 72.79 43.27 98.29
CA LEU A 430 71.55 43.98 97.99
C LEU A 430 70.36 43.01 97.78
N VAL A 431 70.63 41.72 97.55
CA VAL A 431 69.62 40.66 97.32
C VAL A 431 68.47 40.71 98.32
N ARG A 432 68.71 40.90 99.62
CA ARG A 432 67.63 41.00 100.63
C ARG A 432 66.73 42.24 100.53
N LEU A 433 67.17 43.27 99.81
CA LEU A 433 66.33 44.42 99.46
C LEU A 433 65.59 44.15 98.14
N LYS A 434 66.28 43.53 97.17
CA LYS A 434 65.70 43.09 95.89
C LYS A 434 64.73 41.92 96.02
N GLU A 435 64.75 41.12 97.08
CA GLU A 435 63.77 40.06 97.35
C GLU A 435 62.33 40.58 97.38
N ALA A 436 62.11 41.81 97.89
CA ALA A 436 60.81 42.48 97.84
C ALA A 436 60.47 43.01 96.43
N GLU A 437 61.46 43.53 95.71
CA GLU A 437 61.31 44.00 94.32
C GLU A 437 61.15 42.83 93.32
N ILE A 438 61.62 41.63 93.66
CA ILE A 438 61.39 40.38 92.91
C ILE A 438 59.94 39.92 93.13
N ALA A 439 59.34 40.13 94.30
CA ALA A 439 57.90 39.89 94.48
C ALA A 439 57.06 40.86 93.64
N GLU A 440 57.44 42.14 93.59
CA GLU A 440 56.83 43.16 92.70
C GLU A 440 56.98 42.78 91.21
N ASN A 441 58.19 42.48 90.75
CA ASN A 441 58.47 42.10 89.37
C ASN A 441 57.80 40.77 88.98
N ASN A 442 57.73 39.78 89.89
CA ASN A 442 56.97 38.56 89.65
C ASN A 442 55.47 38.83 89.53
N SER A 443 54.92 39.80 90.28
CA SER A 443 53.53 40.24 90.10
C SER A 443 53.32 40.91 88.73
N GLN A 444 54.28 41.70 88.26
CA GLN A 444 54.21 42.33 86.92
C GLN A 444 54.39 41.31 85.78
N ILE A 445 55.27 40.32 85.94
CA ILE A 445 55.39 39.18 85.02
C ILE A 445 54.08 38.39 85.00
N GLN A 446 53.48 38.10 86.16
CA GLN A 446 52.21 37.38 86.23
C GLN A 446 51.03 38.21 85.66
N GLU A 447 51.09 39.54 85.72
CA GLU A 447 50.14 40.44 85.04
C GLU A 447 50.34 40.45 83.51
N VAL A 448 51.58 40.38 83.02
CA VAL A 448 51.89 40.20 81.59
C VAL A 448 51.44 38.82 81.11
N GLU A 449 51.76 37.74 81.83
CA GLU A 449 51.35 36.37 81.51
C GLU A 449 49.82 36.20 81.57
N SER A 450 49.14 36.90 82.49
CA SER A 450 47.68 36.98 82.54
C SER A 450 47.09 37.71 81.33
N ARG A 451 47.68 38.84 80.91
CA ARG A 451 47.27 39.55 79.69
C ARG A 451 47.49 38.71 78.43
N ILE A 452 48.66 38.07 78.30
CA ILE A 452 48.96 37.13 77.20
C ILE A 452 47.96 35.97 77.22
N SER A 453 47.65 35.40 78.38
CA SER A 453 46.68 34.30 78.50
C SER A 453 45.28 34.71 78.04
N ASN A 454 44.81 35.89 78.46
CA ASN A 454 43.49 36.42 78.05
C ASN A 454 43.44 36.67 76.54
N VAL A 455 44.47 37.30 75.97
CA VAL A 455 44.59 37.54 74.53
C VAL A 455 44.64 36.22 73.76
N VAL A 456 45.38 35.21 74.24
CA VAL A 456 45.42 33.87 73.64
C VAL A 456 44.07 33.15 73.73
N THR A 457 43.28 33.33 74.80
CA THR A 457 41.91 32.79 74.84
C THR A 457 40.97 33.49 73.86
N GLU A 458 41.02 34.82 73.73
CA GLU A 458 40.23 35.57 72.75
C GLU A 458 40.61 35.21 71.29
N PHE A 459 41.90 35.00 71.02
CA PHE A 459 42.36 34.44 69.74
C PHE A 459 41.91 32.99 69.53
N HIS A 460 41.89 32.14 70.55
CA HIS A 460 41.45 30.75 70.40
C HIS A 460 39.94 30.65 70.14
N GLU A 461 39.12 31.49 70.79
CA GLU A 461 37.69 31.59 70.52
C GLU A 461 37.39 32.12 69.11
N THR A 462 38.11 33.15 68.65
CA THR A 462 37.94 33.68 67.29
C THR A 462 38.44 32.73 66.21
N GLN A 463 39.60 32.07 66.42
CA GLN A 463 40.11 31.01 65.55
C GLN A 463 39.10 29.85 65.43
N SER A 464 38.59 29.33 66.56
CA SER A 464 37.58 28.27 66.59
C SER A 464 36.27 28.67 65.89
N SER A 465 35.85 29.94 66.02
CA SER A 465 34.70 30.52 65.31
C SER A 465 34.92 30.66 63.79
N ILE A 466 36.17 30.72 63.34
CA ILE A 466 36.53 30.80 61.92
C ILE A 466 36.74 29.39 61.33
N ASP A 467 37.39 28.48 62.05
CA ASP A 467 37.59 27.09 61.62
C ASP A 467 36.24 26.35 61.53
N SER A 468 35.35 26.52 62.52
CA SER A 468 34.00 25.92 62.44
C SER A 468 33.13 26.50 61.31
N LYS A 469 33.40 27.72 60.84
CA LYS A 469 32.81 28.24 59.59
C LYS A 469 33.46 27.63 58.35
N HIS A 470 34.77 27.43 58.35
CA HIS A 470 35.51 26.79 57.26
C HIS A 470 35.06 25.34 57.05
N ASP A 471 34.94 24.55 58.12
CA ASP A 471 34.40 23.19 58.10
C ASP A 471 32.96 23.15 57.55
N ASN A 472 32.12 24.10 57.97
CA ASN A 472 30.74 24.23 57.50
C ASN A 472 30.66 24.63 56.01
N LEU A 473 31.53 25.54 55.56
CA LEU A 473 31.66 25.92 54.14
C LEU A 473 32.19 24.76 53.29
N GLN A 474 33.11 23.94 53.82
CA GLN A 474 33.57 22.74 53.14
C GLN A 474 32.44 21.69 53.02
N ALA A 475 31.59 21.57 54.05
CA ALA A 475 30.41 20.72 54.01
C ALA A 475 29.32 21.22 53.04
N THR A 476 29.10 22.54 52.90
CA THR A 476 28.17 23.09 51.91
C THR A 476 28.73 22.98 50.49
N LEU A 477 30.05 23.13 50.30
CA LEU A 477 30.71 22.93 49.00
C LEU A 477 30.55 21.49 48.51
N LEU A 478 30.89 20.48 49.34
CA LEU A 478 30.68 19.07 49.02
C LEU A 478 29.20 18.75 48.70
N LYS A 479 28.27 19.45 49.38
CA LYS A 479 26.83 19.33 49.09
C LYS A 479 26.48 19.93 47.72
N VAL A 480 26.99 21.11 47.37
CA VAL A 480 26.80 21.73 46.04
C VAL A 480 27.39 20.87 44.92
N GLU A 481 28.54 20.24 45.15
CA GLU A 481 29.13 19.26 44.22
C GLU A 481 28.18 18.07 44.01
N SER A 482 27.66 17.45 45.08
CA SER A 482 26.70 16.34 44.96
C SER A 482 25.35 16.74 44.32
N GLU A 483 24.86 17.97 44.58
CA GLU A 483 23.66 18.50 43.89
C GLU A 483 23.95 18.71 42.39
N SER A 484 25.17 19.08 42.01
CA SER A 484 25.61 19.25 40.62
C SER A 484 25.70 17.92 39.87
N GLU A 485 26.30 16.88 40.48
CA GLU A 485 26.33 15.53 39.92
C GLU A 485 24.92 14.97 39.70
N ALA A 486 24.01 15.19 40.67
CA ALA A 486 22.61 14.78 40.54
C ALA A 486 21.86 15.50 39.40
N LEU A 487 22.15 16.78 39.14
CA LEU A 487 21.60 17.50 37.98
C LEU A 487 22.21 17.01 36.66
N LEU A 488 23.47 16.58 36.64
CA LEU A 488 24.11 15.99 35.47
C LEU A 488 23.48 14.62 35.12
N VAL A 489 23.15 13.79 36.13
CA VAL A 489 22.39 12.55 35.94
C VAL A 489 20.99 12.84 35.40
N LYS A 490 20.23 13.76 36.00
CA LYS A 490 18.89 14.14 35.50
C LYS A 490 18.89 14.60 34.04
N LYS A 491 19.94 15.30 33.59
CA LYS A 491 20.06 15.69 32.17
C LYS A 491 20.19 14.46 31.26
N LYS A 492 21.05 13.50 31.62
CA LYS A 492 21.19 12.24 30.89
C LYS A 492 19.87 11.47 30.82
N GLU A 493 19.07 11.45 31.89
CA GLU A 493 17.75 10.82 31.91
C GLU A 493 16.74 11.49 30.95
N ILE A 494 16.84 12.81 30.75
CA ILE A 494 16.04 13.57 29.77
C ILE A 494 16.49 13.23 28.34
N ASP A 495 17.80 13.25 28.09
CA ASP A 495 18.40 12.95 26.79
C ASP A 495 18.12 11.49 26.35
N GLU A 496 18.24 10.52 27.28
CA GLU A 496 17.91 9.11 27.05
C GLU A 496 16.42 8.89 26.78
N PHE A 497 15.54 9.56 27.52
CA PHE A 497 14.10 9.50 27.28
C PHE A 497 13.72 10.03 25.88
N MET A 498 14.31 11.15 25.46
CA MET A 498 14.13 11.66 24.09
C MET A 498 14.67 10.70 23.03
N TYR A 499 15.83 10.09 23.25
CA TYR A 499 16.41 9.09 22.36
C TYR A 499 15.50 7.85 22.18
N LEU A 500 14.95 7.32 23.27
CA LEU A 500 14.03 6.19 23.24
C LEU A 500 12.68 6.55 22.57
N ALA A 501 12.19 7.76 22.79
CA ALA A 501 10.98 8.26 22.12
C ALA A 501 11.19 8.41 20.60
N GLU A 502 12.33 8.95 20.16
CA GLU A 502 12.65 9.10 18.74
C GLU A 502 12.90 7.73 18.06
N GLN A 503 13.54 6.77 18.74
CA GLN A 503 13.59 5.38 18.25
C GLN A 503 12.19 4.80 18.03
N LYS A 504 11.25 5.03 18.96
CA LYS A 504 9.86 4.58 18.81
C LYS A 504 9.15 5.31 17.66
N ARG A 505 9.40 6.61 17.49
CA ARG A 505 8.87 7.41 16.37
C ARG A 505 9.34 6.87 15.02
N LEU A 506 10.63 6.61 14.87
CA LEU A 506 11.21 6.14 13.61
C LEU A 506 10.65 4.77 13.19
N LYS A 507 10.52 3.82 14.13
CA LYS A 507 9.87 2.52 13.87
C LYS A 507 8.40 2.67 13.44
N LEU A 508 7.66 3.62 14.03
CA LEU A 508 6.28 3.88 13.63
C LEU A 508 6.17 4.50 12.24
N ILE A 509 7.09 5.39 11.87
CA ILE A 509 7.17 5.96 10.52
C ILE A 509 7.56 4.88 9.49
N GLU A 510 8.49 3.99 9.84
CA GLU A 510 8.89 2.84 9.01
C GLU A 510 7.68 1.92 8.74
N LEU A 511 7.01 1.43 9.79
CA LEU A 511 5.80 0.59 9.65
C LEU A 511 4.66 1.29 8.90
N ALA A 512 4.46 2.59 9.12
CA ALA A 512 3.51 3.37 8.34
C ALA A 512 3.86 3.39 6.84
N SER A 513 5.13 3.62 6.51
CA SER A 513 5.61 3.67 5.12
C SER A 513 5.52 2.31 4.41
N VAL A 514 5.81 1.22 5.13
CA VAL A 514 5.70 -0.16 4.62
C VAL A 514 4.23 -0.52 4.37
N SER A 515 3.34 -0.27 5.34
CA SER A 515 1.91 -0.55 5.21
C SER A 515 1.24 0.29 4.12
N ALA A 516 1.63 1.56 3.96
CA ALA A 516 1.17 2.40 2.84
C ALA A 516 1.69 1.90 1.47
N GLY A 517 2.92 1.37 1.41
CA GLY A 517 3.46 0.72 0.22
C GLY A 517 2.69 -0.56 -0.14
N GLU A 518 2.45 -1.44 0.83
CA GLU A 518 1.62 -2.64 0.68
C GLU A 518 0.22 -2.26 0.17
N ALA A 519 -0.44 -1.27 0.79
CA ALA A 519 -1.74 -0.76 0.36
C ALA A 519 -1.73 -0.28 -1.11
N LYS A 520 -0.74 0.52 -1.52
CA LYS A 520 -0.63 0.96 -2.93
C LYS A 520 -0.47 -0.24 -3.88
N THR A 521 0.44 -1.17 -3.60
CA THR A 521 0.63 -2.34 -4.48
C THR A 521 -0.63 -3.21 -4.61
N CYS A 522 -1.47 -3.25 -3.56
CA CYS A 522 -2.76 -3.93 -3.58
C CYS A 522 -3.79 -3.18 -4.45
N LEU A 523 -3.84 -1.84 -4.39
CA LEU A 523 -4.69 -1.02 -5.26
C LEU A 523 -4.25 -1.08 -6.75
N ASP A 524 -2.95 -1.06 -7.02
CA ASP A 524 -2.41 -1.19 -8.38
C ASP A 524 -2.81 -2.55 -8.99
N LEU A 525 -2.73 -3.63 -8.20
CA LEU A 525 -3.14 -4.98 -8.57
C LEU A 525 -4.67 -5.09 -8.78
N VAL A 526 -5.48 -4.46 -7.92
CA VAL A 526 -6.94 -4.33 -8.10
C VAL A 526 -7.26 -3.62 -9.42
N GLY A 527 -6.55 -2.54 -9.73
CA GLY A 527 -6.71 -1.80 -10.99
C GLY A 527 -6.44 -2.68 -12.22
N LEU A 528 -5.38 -3.49 -12.17
CA LEU A 528 -5.08 -4.49 -13.18
C LEU A 528 -6.22 -5.52 -13.31
N ARG A 529 -6.63 -6.20 -12.22
CA ARG A 529 -7.73 -7.19 -12.27
C ARG A 529 -9.03 -6.59 -12.82
N LYS A 530 -9.43 -5.38 -12.39
CA LYS A 530 -10.62 -4.68 -12.91
C LYS A 530 -10.53 -4.38 -14.40
N SER A 531 -9.37 -3.95 -14.89
CA SER A 531 -9.17 -3.67 -16.33
C SER A 531 -9.25 -4.94 -17.18
N LEU A 532 -8.65 -6.03 -16.72
CA LEU A 532 -8.66 -7.34 -17.37
C LEU A 532 -10.07 -7.95 -17.38
N ALA A 533 -10.76 -7.92 -16.24
CA ALA A 533 -12.13 -8.43 -16.10
C ALA A 533 -13.09 -7.71 -17.06
N SER A 534 -12.99 -6.37 -17.17
CA SER A 534 -13.78 -5.58 -18.12
C SER A 534 -13.54 -6.00 -19.58
N SER A 535 -12.28 -6.28 -19.96
CA SER A 535 -11.93 -6.77 -21.29
C SER A 535 -12.51 -8.17 -21.56
N PHE A 536 -12.42 -9.09 -20.60
CA PHE A 536 -13.03 -10.42 -20.67
C PHE A 536 -14.56 -10.34 -20.82
N LEU A 537 -15.25 -9.56 -19.97
CA LEU A 537 -16.71 -9.44 -20.00
C LEU A 537 -17.22 -8.87 -21.32
N LYS A 538 -16.55 -7.84 -21.86
CA LYS A 538 -16.86 -7.30 -23.18
C LYS A 538 -16.70 -8.36 -24.28
N SER A 539 -15.63 -9.16 -24.23
CA SER A 539 -15.44 -10.26 -25.19
C SER A 539 -16.53 -11.34 -25.05
N ARG A 540 -16.97 -11.66 -23.83
CA ARG A 540 -18.06 -12.62 -23.58
C ARG A 540 -19.38 -12.10 -24.14
N GLU A 541 -19.68 -10.81 -23.95
CA GLU A 541 -20.86 -10.14 -24.52
C GLU A 541 -20.81 -10.09 -26.04
N ASP A 542 -19.67 -9.71 -26.64
CA ASP A 542 -19.49 -9.65 -28.09
C ASP A 542 -19.71 -11.04 -28.75
N LYS A 543 -19.18 -12.10 -28.13
CA LYS A 543 -19.41 -13.51 -28.52
C LYS A 543 -20.89 -13.91 -28.43
N ALA A 544 -21.55 -13.62 -27.30
CA ALA A 544 -22.95 -13.99 -27.07
C ALA A 544 -23.90 -13.24 -28.01
N ARG A 545 -23.64 -11.94 -28.24
CA ARG A 545 -24.38 -11.11 -29.19
C ARG A 545 -24.27 -11.65 -30.62
N LEU A 546 -23.07 -12.05 -31.05
CA LEU A 546 -22.86 -12.66 -32.37
C LEU A 546 -23.61 -13.99 -32.52
N ALA A 547 -23.56 -14.87 -31.51
CA ALA A 547 -24.29 -16.13 -31.51
C ALA A 547 -25.80 -15.93 -31.68
N LYS A 548 -26.39 -14.99 -30.92
CA LYS A 548 -27.81 -14.65 -31.00
C LYS A 548 -28.22 -14.01 -32.34
N THR A 549 -27.32 -13.27 -32.99
CA THR A 549 -27.57 -12.77 -34.35
C THR A 549 -27.48 -13.87 -35.41
N GLU A 550 -26.58 -14.85 -35.25
CA GLU A 550 -26.45 -16.00 -36.14
C GLU A 550 -27.68 -16.92 -36.06
N GLU A 551 -28.10 -17.27 -34.84
CA GLU A 551 -29.33 -18.01 -34.54
C GLU A 551 -30.53 -17.41 -35.27
N LYS A 552 -30.78 -16.10 -35.09
CA LYS A 552 -31.88 -15.41 -35.76
C LYS A 552 -31.79 -15.43 -37.29
N ILE A 553 -30.59 -15.31 -37.87
CA ILE A 553 -30.44 -15.37 -39.33
C ILE A 553 -30.74 -16.78 -39.84
N LEU A 554 -30.40 -17.83 -39.07
CA LEU A 554 -30.77 -19.21 -39.39
C LEU A 554 -32.29 -19.44 -39.29
N GLU A 555 -32.98 -18.82 -38.31
CA GLU A 555 -34.45 -18.78 -38.26
C GLU A 555 -35.06 -18.11 -39.51
N ASP A 556 -34.56 -16.92 -39.90
CA ASP A 556 -34.97 -16.22 -41.12
C ASP A 556 -34.82 -17.13 -42.37
N ILE A 557 -33.69 -17.85 -42.49
CA ILE A 557 -33.41 -18.79 -43.59
C ILE A 557 -34.38 -19.97 -43.58
N GLN A 558 -34.67 -20.56 -42.42
CA GLN A 558 -35.60 -21.69 -42.30
C GLN A 558 -37.04 -21.27 -42.70
N ILE A 559 -37.48 -20.08 -42.31
CA ILE A 559 -38.76 -19.50 -42.71
C ILE A 559 -38.83 -19.33 -44.23
N LEU A 560 -37.79 -18.78 -44.87
CA LEU A 560 -37.72 -18.63 -46.32
C LEU A 560 -37.74 -19.99 -47.05
N LYS A 561 -37.02 -21.00 -46.53
CA LYS A 561 -37.04 -22.37 -47.09
C LYS A 561 -38.44 -23.01 -46.99
N GLN A 562 -39.17 -22.75 -45.91
CA GLN A 562 -40.57 -23.19 -45.75
C GLN A 562 -41.55 -22.41 -46.64
N GLN A 563 -41.27 -21.15 -46.98
CA GLN A 563 -42.05 -20.40 -47.97
C GLN A 563 -41.85 -20.98 -49.39
N ILE A 564 -40.62 -21.33 -49.76
CA ILE A 564 -40.32 -21.99 -51.04
C ILE A 564 -41.00 -23.36 -51.13
N SER A 565 -40.99 -24.19 -50.08
CA SER A 565 -41.68 -25.48 -50.13
C SER A 565 -43.20 -25.31 -50.33
N GLY A 566 -43.83 -24.37 -49.63
CA GLY A 566 -45.23 -24.01 -49.84
C GLY A 566 -45.55 -23.54 -51.26
N SER A 567 -44.71 -22.64 -51.81
CA SER A 567 -44.85 -22.13 -53.18
C SER A 567 -44.61 -23.21 -54.26
N ARG A 568 -43.73 -24.19 -54.00
CA ARG A 568 -43.52 -25.32 -54.92
C ARG A 568 -44.74 -26.27 -54.93
N THR A 569 -45.41 -26.47 -53.80
CA THR A 569 -46.68 -27.23 -53.74
C THR A 569 -47.79 -26.54 -54.55
N THR A 570 -48.01 -25.23 -54.36
CA THR A 570 -49.05 -24.51 -55.13
C THR A 570 -48.73 -24.43 -56.62
N LEU A 571 -47.45 -24.31 -56.98
CA LEU A 571 -46.99 -24.41 -58.37
C LEU A 571 -47.34 -25.78 -59.00
N GLN A 572 -47.20 -26.88 -58.25
CA GLN A 572 -47.54 -28.23 -58.70
C GLN A 572 -49.06 -28.42 -58.87
N GLU A 573 -49.86 -27.90 -57.95
CA GLU A 573 -51.33 -27.88 -58.05
C GLU A 573 -51.81 -27.10 -59.30
N LEU A 574 -51.30 -25.89 -59.50
CA LEU A 574 -51.65 -25.06 -60.65
C LEU A 574 -51.18 -25.67 -61.98
N SER A 575 -50.01 -26.32 -62.00
CA SER A 575 -49.51 -27.04 -63.18
C SER A 575 -50.37 -28.25 -63.53
N SER A 576 -50.93 -28.93 -62.52
CA SER A 576 -51.87 -30.04 -62.71
C SER A 576 -53.21 -29.55 -63.26
N SER A 577 -53.72 -28.42 -62.72
CA SER A 577 -54.92 -27.73 -63.22
C SER A 577 -54.76 -27.25 -64.67
N ARG A 578 -53.61 -26.65 -64.99
CA ARG A 578 -53.21 -26.24 -66.35
C ARG A 578 -53.31 -27.41 -67.33
N ALA A 579 -52.71 -28.56 -67.01
CA ALA A 579 -52.73 -29.74 -67.87
C ALA A 579 -54.16 -30.26 -68.12
N SER A 580 -55.02 -30.28 -67.09
CA SER A 580 -56.43 -30.66 -67.24
C SER A 580 -57.21 -29.72 -68.17
N ILE A 581 -56.93 -28.42 -68.14
CA ILE A 581 -57.59 -27.42 -69.00
C ILE A 581 -57.05 -27.49 -70.43
N GLU A 582 -55.77 -27.79 -70.63
CA GLU A 582 -55.20 -28.08 -71.95
C GLU A 582 -55.82 -29.33 -72.59
N GLU A 583 -56.09 -30.38 -71.81
CA GLU A 583 -56.81 -31.58 -72.28
C GLU A 583 -58.25 -31.24 -72.68
N ASP A 584 -58.99 -30.48 -71.86
CA ASP A 584 -60.36 -30.01 -72.18
C ASP A 584 -60.39 -29.18 -73.47
N ILE A 585 -59.45 -28.25 -73.66
CA ILE A 585 -59.33 -27.45 -74.89
C ILE A 585 -59.07 -28.35 -76.10
N VAL A 586 -58.20 -29.36 -75.98
CA VAL A 586 -57.95 -30.34 -77.05
C VAL A 586 -59.20 -31.17 -77.34
N SER A 587 -59.94 -31.61 -76.31
CA SER A 587 -61.19 -32.35 -76.42
C SER A 587 -62.29 -31.56 -77.14
N PHE A 588 -62.53 -30.30 -76.73
CA PHE A 588 -63.47 -29.41 -77.40
C PHE A 588 -63.07 -29.16 -78.86
N LYS A 589 -61.78 -28.92 -79.13
CA LYS A 589 -61.26 -28.71 -80.49
C LYS A 589 -61.42 -29.95 -81.38
N GLN A 590 -61.23 -31.16 -80.84
CA GLN A 590 -61.52 -32.41 -81.57
C GLN A 590 -63.02 -32.55 -81.88
N ARG A 591 -63.91 -32.27 -80.91
CA ARG A 591 -65.36 -32.36 -81.10
C ARG A 591 -65.90 -31.32 -82.09
N ILE A 592 -65.44 -30.07 -82.02
CA ILE A 592 -65.74 -29.02 -83.00
C ILE A 592 -65.25 -29.47 -84.39
N GLY A 593 -64.02 -29.98 -84.50
CA GLY A 593 -63.46 -30.50 -85.75
C GLY A 593 -64.13 -31.75 -86.32
N PHE A 594 -64.93 -32.47 -85.52
CA PHE A 594 -65.86 -33.50 -86.00
C PHE A 594 -67.15 -32.88 -86.55
N ILE A 595 -67.75 -31.93 -85.82
CA ILE A 595 -68.98 -31.24 -86.25
C ILE A 595 -68.75 -30.48 -87.57
N ASP A 596 -67.59 -29.82 -87.73
CA ASP A 596 -67.23 -29.09 -88.95
C ASP A 596 -67.06 -29.99 -90.19
N LYS A 597 -66.83 -31.29 -90.01
CA LYS A 597 -66.84 -32.28 -91.10
C LYS A 597 -68.26 -32.79 -91.37
N ARG A 598 -69.02 -33.11 -90.30
CA ARG A 598 -70.36 -33.69 -90.41
C ARG A 598 -71.44 -32.69 -90.86
N GLY A 599 -71.29 -31.40 -90.56
CA GLY A 599 -72.23 -30.34 -90.97
C GLY A 599 -72.42 -30.25 -92.49
N PRO A 600 -71.34 -30.11 -93.28
CA PRO A 600 -71.41 -30.15 -94.75
C PRO A 600 -72.00 -31.44 -95.33
N GLU A 601 -71.74 -32.60 -94.71
CA GLU A 601 -72.33 -33.89 -95.11
C GLU A 601 -73.85 -33.89 -94.90
N LEU A 602 -74.33 -33.52 -93.70
CA LEU A 602 -75.75 -33.38 -93.40
C LEU A 602 -76.44 -32.37 -94.32
N GLU A 603 -75.77 -31.26 -94.65
CA GLU A 603 -76.30 -30.28 -95.60
C GLU A 603 -76.43 -30.85 -97.03
N ALA A 604 -75.53 -31.76 -97.44
CA ALA A 604 -75.62 -32.48 -98.71
C ALA A 604 -76.72 -33.57 -98.67
N GLU A 605 -76.78 -34.38 -97.61
CA GLU A 605 -77.82 -35.39 -97.37
C GLU A 605 -79.22 -34.74 -97.37
N LYS A 606 -79.39 -33.60 -96.70
CA LYS A 606 -80.61 -32.79 -96.71
C LYS A 606 -81.01 -32.36 -98.14
N LYS A 607 -80.05 -31.90 -98.94
CA LYS A 607 -80.28 -31.49 -100.35
C LYS A 607 -80.71 -32.68 -101.21
N VAL A 608 -80.10 -33.86 -101.03
CA VAL A 608 -80.49 -35.09 -101.72
C VAL A 608 -81.90 -35.54 -101.30
N ALA A 609 -82.20 -35.56 -100.00
CA ALA A 609 -83.54 -35.92 -99.49
C ALA A 609 -84.63 -34.95 -99.99
N ALA A 610 -84.34 -33.65 -100.03
CA ALA A 610 -85.25 -32.64 -100.57
C ALA A 610 -85.44 -32.77 -102.10
N ALA A 611 -84.38 -33.04 -102.86
CA ALA A 611 -84.46 -33.29 -104.29
C ALA A 611 -85.29 -34.56 -104.62
N ALA A 612 -85.16 -35.60 -103.77
CA ALA A 612 -86.00 -36.79 -103.81
C ALA A 612 -87.44 -36.57 -103.29
N ARG A 613 -87.83 -35.32 -102.97
CA ARG A 613 -89.13 -34.90 -102.41
C ARG A 613 -89.49 -35.55 -101.06
N ASN A 614 -88.51 -36.13 -100.35
CA ASN A 614 -88.70 -36.64 -98.99
C ASN A 614 -88.52 -35.51 -97.96
N PHE A 615 -89.49 -34.60 -97.92
CA PHE A 615 -89.46 -33.42 -97.05
C PHE A 615 -89.44 -33.75 -95.55
N LYS A 616 -89.95 -34.92 -95.14
CA LYS A 616 -89.85 -35.37 -93.73
C LYS A 616 -88.42 -35.66 -93.33
N GLU A 617 -87.69 -36.41 -94.17
CA GLU A 617 -86.29 -36.75 -93.89
C GLU A 617 -85.38 -35.52 -94.04
N ALA A 618 -85.61 -34.67 -95.04
CA ALA A 618 -84.93 -33.38 -95.14
C ALA A 618 -85.17 -32.49 -93.90
N GLY A 619 -86.39 -32.51 -93.33
CA GLY A 619 -86.70 -31.83 -92.06
C GLY A 619 -85.98 -32.43 -90.85
N ARG A 620 -85.86 -33.76 -90.78
CA ARG A 620 -85.12 -34.47 -89.73
C ARG A 620 -83.62 -34.12 -89.77
N ILE A 621 -83.01 -34.20 -90.96
CA ILE A 621 -81.59 -33.88 -91.18
C ILE A 621 -81.32 -32.38 -90.90
N ALA A 622 -82.26 -31.49 -91.26
CA ALA A 622 -82.15 -30.06 -90.93
C ALA A 622 -82.19 -29.80 -89.41
N ALA A 623 -82.98 -30.56 -88.66
CA ALA A 623 -83.00 -30.48 -87.20
C ALA A 623 -81.69 -31.02 -86.59
N GLU A 624 -81.20 -32.16 -87.07
CA GLU A 624 -79.92 -32.76 -86.66
C GLU A 624 -78.74 -31.79 -86.88
N ALA A 625 -78.65 -31.19 -88.08
CA ALA A 625 -77.64 -30.18 -88.41
C ALA A 625 -77.75 -28.93 -87.52
N LYS A 626 -78.97 -28.47 -87.20
CA LYS A 626 -79.18 -27.35 -86.27
C LYS A 626 -78.74 -27.69 -84.85
N THR A 627 -79.04 -28.89 -84.36
CA THR A 627 -78.62 -29.35 -83.03
C THR A 627 -77.10 -29.43 -82.93
N LEU A 628 -76.41 -29.99 -83.93
CA LEU A 628 -74.95 -30.02 -83.95
C LEU A 628 -74.33 -28.61 -84.07
N ASN A 629 -74.97 -27.67 -84.76
CA ASN A 629 -74.50 -26.28 -84.81
C ASN A 629 -74.62 -25.59 -83.44
N ILE A 630 -75.72 -25.80 -82.71
CA ILE A 630 -75.87 -25.30 -81.32
C ILE A 630 -74.82 -25.96 -80.41
N GLU A 631 -74.61 -27.28 -80.54
CA GLU A 631 -73.56 -27.98 -79.79
C GLU A 631 -72.17 -27.38 -80.08
N LYS A 632 -71.87 -27.04 -81.34
CA LYS A 632 -70.64 -26.34 -81.71
C LYS A 632 -70.55 -24.96 -81.07
N GLU A 633 -71.61 -24.15 -81.08
CA GLU A 633 -71.62 -22.83 -80.43
C GLU A 633 -71.41 -22.96 -78.91
N ASP A 634 -72.04 -23.93 -78.25
CA ASP A 634 -71.84 -24.22 -76.82
C ASP A 634 -70.44 -24.80 -76.50
N LEU A 635 -69.80 -25.51 -77.44
CA LEU A 635 -68.40 -25.97 -77.32
C LEU A 635 -67.41 -24.83 -77.57
N GLN A 636 -67.67 -23.96 -78.54
CA GLN A 636 -66.88 -22.77 -78.87
C GLN A 636 -66.83 -21.84 -77.64
N ASN A 637 -67.98 -21.52 -77.05
CA ASN A 637 -68.09 -20.71 -75.84
C ASN A 637 -67.33 -21.32 -74.65
N ARG A 638 -67.39 -22.65 -74.47
CA ARG A 638 -66.65 -23.36 -73.41
C ARG A 638 -65.14 -23.38 -73.66
N MET A 639 -64.71 -23.56 -74.91
CA MET A 639 -63.30 -23.49 -75.30
C MET A 639 -62.72 -22.09 -75.08
N GLU A 640 -63.44 -21.03 -75.45
CA GLU A 640 -63.00 -19.64 -75.24
C GLU A 640 -62.92 -19.28 -73.74
N LYS A 641 -63.85 -19.80 -72.93
CA LYS A 641 -63.78 -19.72 -71.46
C LYS A 641 -62.54 -20.47 -70.92
N ALA A 642 -62.33 -21.72 -71.34
CA ALA A 642 -61.19 -22.54 -70.89
C ALA A 642 -59.83 -21.93 -71.28
N VAL A 643 -59.71 -21.35 -72.48
CA VAL A 643 -58.52 -20.58 -72.90
C VAL A 643 -58.30 -19.35 -72.03
N SER A 644 -59.37 -18.64 -71.64
CA SER A 644 -59.28 -17.48 -70.74
C SER A 644 -58.87 -17.88 -69.31
N GLU A 645 -59.31 -19.04 -68.83
CA GLU A 645 -58.93 -19.59 -67.53
C GLU A 645 -57.48 -20.13 -67.55
N LEU A 646 -57.03 -20.70 -68.67
CA LEU A 646 -55.62 -21.06 -68.90
C LEU A 646 -54.71 -19.82 -68.87
N GLU A 647 -55.05 -18.75 -69.60
CA GLU A 647 -54.26 -17.51 -69.61
C GLU A 647 -54.17 -16.85 -68.23
N LYS A 648 -55.17 -17.08 -67.35
CA LYS A 648 -55.13 -16.67 -65.94
C LYS A 648 -54.18 -17.55 -65.13
N LEU A 649 -54.27 -18.87 -65.27
CA LEU A 649 -53.38 -19.82 -64.58
C LEU A 649 -51.91 -19.64 -64.98
N GLU A 650 -51.60 -19.38 -66.26
CA GLU A 650 -50.22 -19.13 -66.69
C GLU A 650 -49.60 -17.89 -66.04
N LYS A 651 -50.40 -16.85 -65.76
CA LYS A 651 -49.96 -15.65 -65.02
C LYS A 651 -49.75 -15.95 -63.54
N GLU A 652 -50.60 -16.78 -62.93
CA GLU A 652 -50.48 -17.20 -61.53
C GLU A 652 -49.26 -18.12 -61.32
N ILE A 653 -49.04 -19.06 -62.23
CA ILE A 653 -47.83 -19.90 -62.30
C ILE A 653 -46.57 -19.03 -62.42
N LYS A 654 -46.56 -18.03 -63.31
CA LYS A 654 -45.41 -17.11 -63.44
C LYS A 654 -45.17 -16.32 -62.15
N CYS A 655 -46.22 -15.78 -61.53
CA CYS A 655 -46.11 -15.03 -60.28
C CYS A 655 -45.45 -15.86 -59.16
N ILE A 656 -45.81 -17.14 -59.04
CA ILE A 656 -45.23 -18.05 -58.04
C ILE A 656 -43.79 -18.43 -58.39
N LEU A 657 -43.44 -18.59 -59.67
CA LEU A 657 -42.05 -18.77 -60.10
C LEU A 657 -41.19 -17.54 -59.79
N ASP A 658 -41.69 -16.33 -60.07
CA ASP A 658 -41.01 -15.07 -59.73
C ASP A 658 -40.80 -14.97 -58.19
N GLN A 659 -41.81 -15.33 -57.37
CA GLN A 659 -41.72 -15.37 -55.90
C GLN A 659 -40.72 -16.41 -55.35
N ILE A 660 -40.65 -17.61 -55.95
CA ILE A 660 -39.66 -18.63 -55.58
C ILE A 660 -38.25 -18.10 -55.85
N GLN A 661 -38.02 -17.49 -57.02
CA GLN A 661 -36.72 -16.93 -57.39
C GLN A 661 -36.31 -15.76 -56.48
N GLU A 662 -37.24 -14.86 -56.12
CA GLU A 662 -36.99 -13.80 -55.13
C GLU A 662 -36.60 -14.39 -53.76
N SER A 663 -37.27 -15.45 -53.33
CA SER A 663 -36.97 -16.14 -52.06
C SER A 663 -35.61 -16.84 -52.06
N GLU A 664 -35.21 -17.46 -53.18
CA GLU A 664 -33.91 -18.11 -53.34
C GLU A 664 -32.75 -17.09 -53.32
N VAL A 665 -32.95 -15.89 -53.89
CA VAL A 665 -32.00 -14.77 -53.79
C VAL A 665 -31.90 -14.25 -52.34
N LEU A 666 -33.03 -14.13 -51.63
CA LEU A 666 -33.03 -13.71 -50.22
C LEU A 666 -32.33 -14.72 -49.30
N ILE A 667 -32.52 -16.02 -49.52
CA ILE A 667 -31.75 -17.08 -48.82
C ILE A 667 -30.27 -16.94 -49.10
N SER A 668 -29.87 -16.78 -50.37
CA SER A 668 -28.46 -16.63 -50.76
C SER A 668 -27.78 -15.43 -50.09
N GLN A 669 -28.51 -14.31 -49.92
CA GLN A 669 -28.03 -13.17 -49.14
C GLN A 669 -27.94 -13.51 -47.64
N LYS A 670 -28.98 -14.13 -47.07
CA LYS A 670 -29.04 -14.46 -45.64
C LYS A 670 -28.00 -15.48 -45.22
N GLU A 671 -27.71 -16.48 -46.05
CA GLU A 671 -26.64 -17.46 -45.80
C GLU A 671 -25.26 -16.78 -45.79
N LYS A 672 -25.05 -15.73 -46.59
CA LYS A 672 -23.83 -14.90 -46.53
C LYS A 672 -23.79 -13.98 -45.30
N GLU A 673 -24.94 -13.46 -44.84
CA GLU A 673 -25.04 -12.72 -43.56
C GLU A 673 -24.74 -13.64 -42.36
N ALA A 674 -25.25 -14.88 -42.37
CA ALA A 674 -24.94 -15.90 -41.37
C ALA A 674 -23.45 -16.28 -41.41
N ALA A 675 -22.89 -16.57 -42.59
CA ALA A 675 -21.47 -16.93 -42.75
C ALA A 675 -20.53 -15.84 -42.22
N MET A 676 -20.82 -14.56 -42.49
CA MET A 676 -20.02 -13.44 -41.94
C MET A 676 -20.13 -13.33 -40.42
N THR A 677 -21.32 -13.59 -39.86
CA THR A 677 -21.56 -13.55 -38.41
C THR A 677 -20.86 -14.72 -37.70
N SER A 678 -20.97 -15.92 -38.28
CA SER A 678 -20.32 -17.14 -37.81
C SER A 678 -18.80 -17.04 -37.89
N PHE A 679 -18.25 -16.54 -39.00
CA PHE A 679 -16.81 -16.25 -39.15
C PHE A 679 -16.31 -15.34 -38.00
N LYS A 680 -17.00 -14.22 -37.75
CA LYS A 680 -16.63 -13.30 -36.67
C LYS A 680 -16.74 -13.96 -35.29
N ARG A 681 -17.78 -14.75 -35.01
CA ARG A 681 -17.91 -15.51 -33.75
C ARG A 681 -16.81 -16.55 -33.57
N LEU A 682 -16.51 -17.33 -34.61
CA LEU A 682 -15.52 -18.39 -34.57
C LEU A 682 -14.09 -17.84 -34.38
N GLN A 683 -13.77 -16.66 -34.90
CA GLN A 683 -12.53 -15.94 -34.55
C GLN A 683 -12.45 -15.63 -33.05
N LEU A 684 -13.53 -15.13 -32.42
CA LEU A 684 -13.55 -14.92 -30.96
C LEU A 684 -13.46 -16.24 -30.17
N VAL A 685 -14.03 -17.33 -30.68
CA VAL A 685 -13.94 -18.66 -30.06
C VAL A 685 -12.51 -19.21 -30.13
N ALA A 686 -11.82 -19.07 -31.26
CA ALA A 686 -10.43 -19.49 -31.40
C ALA A 686 -9.49 -18.67 -30.49
N ALA A 687 -9.69 -17.36 -30.41
CA ALA A 687 -8.91 -16.48 -29.52
C ALA A 687 -9.17 -16.80 -28.03
N ALA A 688 -10.43 -17.05 -27.63
CA ALA A 688 -10.77 -17.48 -26.29
C ALA A 688 -10.16 -18.85 -25.95
N ALA A 689 -10.23 -19.83 -26.85
CA ALA A 689 -9.62 -21.14 -26.65
C ALA A 689 -8.09 -21.05 -26.51
N ARG A 690 -7.41 -20.14 -27.23
CA ARG A 690 -5.98 -19.85 -27.01
C ARG A 690 -5.69 -19.22 -25.65
N ALA A 691 -6.54 -18.30 -25.17
CA ALA A 691 -6.36 -17.66 -23.87
C ALA A 691 -6.59 -18.65 -22.71
N GLU A 692 -7.61 -19.51 -22.81
CA GLU A 692 -7.81 -20.62 -21.86
C GLU A 692 -6.68 -21.66 -21.95
N ARG A 693 -6.13 -21.93 -23.14
CA ARG A 693 -4.95 -22.80 -23.30
C ARG A 693 -3.73 -22.23 -22.59
N ALA A 694 -3.49 -20.93 -22.68
CA ALA A 694 -2.39 -20.28 -21.97
C ALA A 694 -2.55 -20.46 -20.45
N ALA A 695 -3.76 -20.22 -19.93
CA ALA A 695 -4.09 -20.45 -18.52
C ALA A 695 -3.91 -21.92 -18.09
N ALA A 696 -4.35 -22.88 -18.91
CA ALA A 696 -4.17 -24.30 -18.63
C ALA A 696 -2.68 -24.68 -18.51
N LEU A 697 -1.84 -24.26 -19.47
CA LEU A 697 -0.40 -24.53 -19.42
C LEU A 697 0.29 -23.85 -18.25
N GLU A 698 -0.09 -22.62 -17.90
CA GLU A 698 0.41 -21.87 -16.74
C GLU A 698 0.03 -22.55 -15.41
N MET A 699 -1.11 -23.24 -15.37
CA MET A 699 -1.58 -24.07 -14.25
C MET A 699 -1.06 -25.52 -14.30
N GLY A 700 -0.17 -25.87 -15.24
CA GLY A 700 0.44 -27.21 -15.37
C GLY A 700 -0.44 -28.29 -16.00
N ASP A 701 -1.45 -27.89 -16.77
CA ASP A 701 -2.56 -28.73 -17.25
C ASP A 701 -2.44 -29.06 -18.75
N GLU A 702 -1.39 -29.79 -19.10
CA GLU A 702 -1.01 -30.08 -20.50
C GLU A 702 -2.12 -30.76 -21.31
N GLU A 703 -2.85 -31.72 -20.72
CA GLU A 703 -3.98 -32.42 -21.38
C GLU A 703 -5.08 -31.44 -21.83
N GLU A 704 -5.46 -30.51 -20.95
CA GLU A 704 -6.50 -29.51 -21.23
C GLU A 704 -5.98 -28.48 -22.24
N GLY A 705 -4.70 -28.09 -22.15
CA GLY A 705 -4.04 -27.22 -23.12
C GLY A 705 -3.98 -27.81 -24.55
N ASP A 706 -3.83 -29.13 -24.67
CA ASP A 706 -3.85 -29.85 -25.95
C ASP A 706 -5.25 -30.05 -26.52
N ILE A 707 -6.28 -30.14 -25.66
CA ILE A 707 -7.68 -30.15 -26.10
C ILE A 707 -8.10 -28.75 -26.57
N LEU A 708 -7.76 -27.71 -25.81
CA LEU A 708 -8.04 -26.31 -26.15
C LEU A 708 -7.30 -25.86 -27.43
N LEU A 709 -6.11 -26.41 -27.71
CA LEU A 709 -5.44 -26.22 -29.00
C LEU A 709 -6.27 -26.74 -30.16
N LYS A 710 -6.80 -27.97 -30.06
CA LYS A 710 -7.64 -28.60 -31.08
C LYS A 710 -8.98 -27.87 -31.24
N GLU A 711 -9.56 -27.35 -30.16
CA GLU A 711 -10.76 -26.51 -30.22
C GLU A 711 -10.48 -25.18 -30.98
N ALA A 712 -9.32 -24.55 -30.74
CA ALA A 712 -8.91 -23.35 -31.47
C ALA A 712 -8.65 -23.63 -32.96
N GLU A 713 -7.88 -24.68 -33.28
CA GLU A 713 -7.55 -25.08 -34.66
C GLU A 713 -8.78 -25.52 -35.45
N SER A 714 -9.74 -26.19 -34.80
CA SER A 714 -11.04 -26.57 -35.40
C SER A 714 -11.90 -25.34 -35.71
N ALA A 715 -11.94 -24.35 -34.81
CA ALA A 715 -12.60 -23.08 -35.08
C ALA A 715 -11.93 -22.31 -36.24
N GLU A 716 -10.59 -22.34 -36.33
CA GLU A 716 -9.84 -21.70 -37.43
C GLU A 716 -9.92 -22.44 -38.77
N CYS A 717 -10.14 -23.75 -38.76
CA CYS A 717 -10.46 -24.48 -39.98
C CYS A 717 -11.81 -24.01 -40.54
N LYS A 718 -12.82 -23.90 -39.67
CA LYS A 718 -14.16 -23.42 -40.03
C LYS A 718 -14.19 -21.95 -40.43
N THR A 719 -13.38 -21.05 -39.84
CA THR A 719 -13.28 -19.67 -40.34
C THR A 719 -12.67 -19.63 -41.73
N ARG A 720 -11.65 -20.44 -42.02
CA ARG A 720 -11.03 -20.53 -43.35
C ARG A 720 -12.00 -21.09 -44.40
N GLU A 721 -12.72 -22.17 -44.07
CA GLU A 721 -13.77 -22.75 -44.91
C GLU A 721 -14.86 -21.72 -45.25
N LEU A 722 -15.38 -20.99 -44.25
CA LEU A 722 -16.35 -19.91 -44.48
C LEU A 722 -15.77 -18.74 -45.28
N GLN A 723 -14.48 -18.44 -45.10
CA GLN A 723 -13.80 -17.36 -45.81
C GLN A 723 -13.66 -17.68 -47.31
N GLU A 724 -13.24 -18.90 -47.63
CA GLU A 724 -13.09 -19.41 -49.00
C GLU A 724 -14.45 -19.62 -49.68
N ALA A 725 -15.46 -20.14 -48.97
CA ALA A 725 -16.77 -20.42 -49.55
C ALA A 725 -17.61 -19.18 -49.89
N TYR A 726 -17.37 -18.04 -49.22
CA TYR A 726 -18.20 -16.83 -49.36
C TYR A 726 -17.42 -15.57 -49.79
N ASP A 727 -16.14 -15.68 -50.20
CA ASP A 727 -15.25 -14.52 -50.47
C ASP A 727 -15.29 -13.49 -49.31
N LEU A 728 -15.20 -13.97 -48.06
CA LEU A 728 -15.22 -13.06 -46.91
C LEU A 728 -13.89 -12.32 -46.83
N LYS A 729 -13.96 -10.99 -46.84
CA LYS A 729 -12.81 -10.18 -46.45
C LYS A 729 -12.61 -10.34 -44.95
N SER A 730 -11.40 -10.71 -44.54
CA SER A 730 -10.94 -10.36 -43.21
C SER A 730 -10.95 -8.82 -43.12
N ASP A 731 -11.92 -8.25 -42.39
CA ASP A 731 -11.81 -6.86 -41.97
C ASP A 731 -10.51 -6.75 -41.15
N ASN A 732 -9.69 -5.72 -41.38
CA ASN A 732 -8.34 -5.55 -40.78
C ASN A 732 -8.34 -5.27 -39.25
N ASN A 733 -9.32 -5.82 -38.54
CA ASN A 733 -9.52 -5.81 -37.10
C ASN A 733 -8.79 -6.97 -36.40
N GLU A 734 -7.75 -7.54 -37.02
CA GLU A 734 -6.81 -8.50 -36.40
C GLU A 734 -6.30 -7.98 -35.04
N LYS A 735 -6.08 -6.66 -34.95
CA LYS A 735 -5.70 -5.94 -33.72
C LYS A 735 -6.68 -6.05 -32.54
N THR A 736 -7.89 -6.56 -32.75
CA THR A 736 -8.87 -6.86 -31.68
C THR A 736 -9.03 -8.35 -31.39
N LEU A 737 -8.35 -9.24 -32.14
CA LEU A 737 -8.38 -10.69 -31.93
C LEU A 737 -7.22 -11.20 -31.08
N ASP A 738 -6.07 -10.52 -31.11
CA ASP A 738 -4.92 -10.81 -30.22
C ASP A 738 -5.18 -10.45 -28.74
N GLN A 739 -6.38 -9.96 -28.38
CA GLN A 739 -6.65 -9.30 -27.11
C GLN A 739 -7.62 -10.06 -26.20
N PHE A 740 -7.30 -11.32 -25.93
CA PHE A 740 -8.12 -12.26 -25.15
C PHE A 740 -7.42 -12.70 -23.86
N VAL A 741 -8.23 -12.97 -22.83
CA VAL A 741 -7.76 -13.37 -21.49
C VAL A 741 -8.70 -14.43 -20.92
N SER A 742 -8.15 -15.46 -20.28
CA SER A 742 -8.93 -16.40 -19.48
C SER A 742 -9.29 -15.78 -18.14
N ILE A 743 -10.56 -15.91 -17.71
CA ILE A 743 -10.97 -15.53 -16.37
C ILE A 743 -10.18 -16.26 -15.27
N ALA A 744 -9.73 -17.49 -15.54
CA ALA A 744 -8.90 -18.26 -14.61
C ALA A 744 -7.52 -17.61 -14.41
N SER A 745 -6.90 -17.06 -15.46
CA SER A 745 -5.66 -16.27 -15.31
C SER A 745 -5.89 -15.00 -14.50
N ILE A 746 -6.98 -14.25 -14.76
CA ILE A 746 -7.25 -12.98 -14.07
C ILE A 746 -7.39 -13.19 -12.55
N ALA A 747 -7.97 -14.33 -12.13
CA ALA A 747 -8.17 -14.65 -10.72
C ALA A 747 -6.93 -15.27 -10.05
N ASN A 748 -6.24 -16.23 -10.70
CA ASN A 748 -5.15 -16.98 -10.07
C ASN A 748 -3.78 -16.27 -10.11
N LEU A 749 -3.53 -15.37 -11.06
CA LEU A 749 -2.20 -14.78 -11.23
C LEU A 749 -1.83 -13.69 -10.21
N ALA A 750 -0.53 -13.54 -10.04
CA ALA A 750 0.12 -12.51 -9.23
C ALA A 750 0.44 -11.24 -10.04
N GLY A 751 0.72 -10.13 -9.35
CA GLY A 751 0.80 -8.78 -9.94
C GLY A 751 1.77 -8.62 -11.11
N GLN A 752 2.90 -9.32 -11.14
CA GLN A 752 3.85 -9.25 -12.26
C GLN A 752 3.25 -9.81 -13.55
N HIS A 753 2.74 -11.05 -13.53
CA HIS A 753 2.10 -11.67 -14.70
C HIS A 753 0.81 -10.96 -15.11
N LEU A 754 0.03 -10.41 -14.17
CA LEU A 754 -1.11 -9.53 -14.47
C LEU A 754 -0.67 -8.25 -15.19
N THR A 755 0.51 -7.70 -14.87
CA THR A 755 1.07 -6.50 -15.54
C THR A 755 1.55 -6.83 -16.95
N GLU A 756 2.22 -7.97 -17.14
CA GLU A 756 2.62 -8.48 -18.46
C GLU A 756 1.40 -8.68 -19.36
N MET A 757 0.36 -9.33 -18.83
CA MET A 757 -0.92 -9.58 -19.49
C MET A 757 -1.65 -8.28 -19.87
N ALA A 758 -1.77 -7.32 -18.94
CA ALA A 758 -2.37 -6.01 -19.23
C ALA A 758 -1.57 -5.21 -20.29
N SER A 759 -0.24 -5.34 -20.28
CA SER A 759 0.66 -4.71 -21.25
C SER A 759 0.47 -5.28 -22.66
N SER A 760 0.34 -6.61 -22.80
CA SER A 760 0.01 -7.27 -24.08
C SER A 760 -1.31 -6.76 -24.69
N LEU A 761 -2.30 -6.49 -23.82
CA LEU A 761 -3.60 -5.95 -24.19
C LEU A 761 -3.59 -4.44 -24.46
N LYS A 762 -2.47 -3.75 -24.22
CA LYS A 762 -2.34 -2.27 -24.30
C LYS A 762 -3.39 -1.56 -23.44
N LEU A 763 -3.84 -2.21 -22.37
CA LEU A 763 -4.69 -1.57 -21.37
C LEU A 763 -3.87 -0.49 -20.65
N PRO A 764 -4.50 0.61 -20.21
CA PRO A 764 -3.80 1.62 -19.42
C PRO A 764 -3.43 1.04 -18.06
N VAL A 765 -2.18 0.62 -17.92
CA VAL A 765 -1.57 0.43 -16.59
C VAL A 765 -1.70 1.75 -15.85
N ALA A 766 -2.25 1.71 -14.64
CA ALA A 766 -2.42 2.90 -13.82
C ALA A 766 -1.05 3.38 -13.32
N SER A 767 -0.44 4.32 -14.03
CA SER A 767 0.81 4.97 -13.63
C SER A 767 0.59 5.93 -12.46
N GLY A 768 0.48 5.38 -11.24
CA GLY A 768 0.30 6.12 -9.99
C GLY A 768 1.59 6.46 -9.26
#